data_AF-A0A7H8XSP5-F1
#
_entry.id   AF-A0A7H8XSP5-F1
#
_cell.length_a   1.000
_cell.length_b   1.000
_cell.length_c   1.000
_cell.angle_alpha   90.00
_cell.angle_beta   90.00
_cell.angle_gamma   90.00
#
_symmetry.space_group_name_H-M   'P 1'
#
loop_
_entity.id
_entity.type
_entity.pdbx_description
1 polymer ?
#
loop_
_entity_poly.entity_id
_entity_poly.type
_entity_poly.pdbx_seq_one_letter_code
_entity_poly.pdbx_strand_id
1 'polypeptide(L)'
;MAAPAPDLTLVASLRPAALDGRRGVVRLHPEVLTALALRPGDPVRLAGRRVTAGIVAPAGPAASTALLYADDLLLGNLGVRDGGQVTVSRAPVVPARRVTLTGPVQVAAAVSPEMLRLALLGKVVTVGDDVSLLPQDVLPDASVRALVAAARHRLSSTVGYAWTSTLLTVVAAEPGVAALVTMDTVVGWEHGPATRAGGSAGPAHAGADAHAAANGPAAGPDTATWAAGSAGRAADADASDAAPAVDELPGLRAQADELTELLDLGFHHREVLGRLGTTVSLGVLIAGPAGSGKSALVRAVAARVGARVRPLWAPELAALANDAAARRLRAAADEVRAAGPAVLLVTDVEALAPADDAGPVATVFRQVLAETVGAGVAVVCTTSRPEAVDPGLRAPDLLSLRITVPLPDQALRREQLTVLTRQVPLAEDVRLDEVAGRTPGFVAADLAALVREAGVRAALRQKTADAPTVAMADFTAALEVVRPTTMAASTLELADVTLDDVGDMVEVKEQLTESVLWPLTYPDTFARLGVQPPRGVLLYGPPGCGKTFLVTALAGSGRANVLSVKGAELLSKWVGESERAVRELFRRAREAAPTLVFLDEVDALAPVRGQASDGGTTDRVVAALLTELDGVESLRNVVVVGATNRPDLVDPALLRPGRLERLVYVPPPDGDARAEILRAAARHVPFADDVDLAALGGGLDGFSAADCAALVREAALAAMRESLTASTVTAGHVETARQRVRPSLDPAQVAWLAAYAQARDAR
;
A
#
# COMPACT_ATOMS: atom_id res chain seq x y z
N MET A 1 1.94 -25.29 -27.02
CA MET A 1 3.35 -24.86 -26.85
C MET A 1 3.33 -23.37 -26.55
N ALA A 2 3.69 -22.96 -25.33
CA ALA A 2 3.80 -21.55 -25.00
C ALA A 2 4.93 -20.92 -25.84
N ALA A 3 4.68 -19.76 -26.45
CA ALA A 3 5.73 -19.00 -27.12
C ALA A 3 6.86 -18.68 -26.10
N PRO A 4 8.14 -18.71 -26.51
CA PRO A 4 9.23 -18.36 -25.61
C PRO A 4 9.01 -16.93 -25.09
N ALA A 5 9.20 -16.72 -23.78
CA ALA A 5 9.12 -15.39 -23.19
C ALA A 5 10.16 -14.48 -23.87
N PRO A 6 9.80 -13.24 -24.22
CA PRO A 6 10.74 -12.33 -24.87
C PRO A 6 11.95 -12.08 -23.97
N ASP A 7 13.14 -12.16 -24.56
CA ASP A 7 14.42 -11.84 -23.94
C ASP A 7 15.23 -10.84 -24.79
N LEU A 8 16.12 -10.09 -24.15
CA LEU A 8 16.98 -9.10 -24.77
C LEU A 8 18.38 -9.15 -24.16
N THR A 9 19.42 -9.06 -24.98
CA THR A 9 20.81 -8.96 -24.49
C THR A 9 21.23 -7.49 -24.45
N LEU A 10 21.63 -7.01 -23.28
CA LEU A 10 22.06 -5.63 -23.03
C LEU A 10 23.51 -5.61 -22.55
N VAL A 11 24.11 -4.42 -22.48
CA VAL A 11 25.43 -4.20 -21.90
C VAL A 11 25.27 -3.61 -20.50
N ALA A 12 25.87 -4.26 -19.50
CA ALA A 12 25.81 -3.84 -18.12
C ALA A 12 26.63 -2.58 -17.88
N SER A 13 26.05 -1.59 -17.21
CA SER A 13 26.71 -0.35 -16.81
C SER A 13 26.62 -0.17 -15.29
N LEU A 14 27.76 0.05 -14.65
CA LEU A 14 27.84 0.38 -13.23
C LEU A 14 27.44 1.85 -13.02
N ARG A 15 26.20 2.10 -12.60
CA ARG A 15 25.76 3.41 -12.10
C ARG A 15 24.94 3.24 -10.83
N PRO A 16 25.47 3.63 -9.66
CA PRO A 16 24.65 3.71 -8.47
C PRO A 16 23.79 4.97 -8.56
N ALA A 17 22.48 4.82 -8.77
CA ALA A 17 21.58 5.84 -8.25
C ALA A 17 21.78 5.82 -6.72
N ALA A 18 22.14 6.95 -6.11
CA ALA A 18 22.55 7.01 -4.70
C ALA A 18 21.51 6.45 -3.70
N LEU A 19 20.25 6.24 -4.14
CA LEU A 19 19.15 5.71 -3.36
C LEU A 19 18.85 4.21 -3.60
N ASP A 20 19.31 3.63 -4.71
CA ASP A 20 18.98 2.25 -5.14
C ASP A 20 20.11 1.23 -4.87
N GLY A 21 21.28 1.70 -4.45
CA GLY A 21 22.46 0.86 -4.23
C GLY A 21 22.21 -0.26 -3.21
N ARG A 22 22.57 -1.48 -3.60
CA ARG A 22 22.51 -2.74 -2.84
C ARG A 22 21.10 -3.22 -2.50
N ARG A 23 20.10 -2.73 -3.23
CA ARG A 23 18.69 -3.08 -3.01
C ARG A 23 18.18 -4.14 -3.98
N GLY A 24 18.98 -4.58 -4.96
CA GLY A 24 18.55 -5.56 -5.96
C GLY A 24 17.62 -4.98 -7.02
N VAL A 25 17.79 -3.69 -7.34
CA VAL A 25 17.05 -2.97 -8.36
C VAL A 25 17.92 -2.82 -9.62
N VAL A 26 17.33 -3.03 -10.79
CA VAL A 26 17.97 -2.82 -12.09
C VAL A 26 17.18 -1.79 -12.89
N ARG A 27 17.88 -0.83 -13.49
CA ARG A 27 17.25 0.21 -14.31
C ARG A 27 17.40 -0.07 -15.79
N LEU A 28 16.28 -0.05 -16.51
CA LEU A 28 16.20 -0.30 -17.95
C LEU A 28 15.53 0.89 -18.65
N HIS A 29 15.92 1.16 -19.90
CA HIS A 29 15.26 2.19 -20.70
C HIS A 29 13.76 1.87 -20.87
N PRO A 30 12.85 2.87 -20.88
CA PRO A 30 11.42 2.63 -21.07
C PRO A 30 11.06 1.77 -22.30
N GLU A 31 11.79 1.91 -23.40
CA GLU A 31 11.61 1.04 -24.58
C GLU A 31 11.91 -0.43 -24.30
N VAL A 32 12.95 -0.71 -23.50
CA VAL A 32 13.32 -2.06 -23.08
C VAL A 32 12.22 -2.66 -22.19
N LEU A 33 11.63 -1.85 -21.30
CA LEU A 33 10.49 -2.27 -20.47
C LEU A 33 9.27 -2.62 -21.32
N THR A 34 8.91 -1.70 -22.22
CA THR A 34 7.79 -1.87 -23.15
C THR A 34 7.99 -3.10 -24.04
N ALA A 35 9.22 -3.31 -24.53
CA ALA A 35 9.58 -4.47 -25.34
C ALA A 35 9.45 -5.79 -24.56
N LEU A 36 9.97 -5.86 -23.34
CA LEU A 36 9.89 -7.07 -22.50
C LEU A 36 8.52 -7.26 -21.82
N ALA A 37 7.56 -6.36 -22.06
CA ALA A 37 6.27 -6.29 -21.37
C ALA A 37 6.43 -6.26 -19.84
N LEU A 38 7.45 -5.55 -19.37
CA LEU A 38 7.75 -5.34 -17.96
C LEU A 38 7.15 -4.01 -17.48
N ARG A 39 6.61 -4.02 -16.28
CA ARG A 39 6.23 -2.80 -15.55
C ARG A 39 7.26 -2.51 -14.47
N PRO A 40 7.45 -1.24 -14.07
CA PRO A 40 8.22 -0.93 -12.87
C PRO A 40 7.77 -1.78 -11.68
N GLY A 41 8.70 -2.46 -11.03
CA GLY A 41 8.44 -3.39 -9.93
C GLY A 41 8.36 -4.87 -10.32
N ASP A 42 8.28 -5.21 -11.61
CA ASP A 42 8.28 -6.61 -12.03
C ASP A 42 9.66 -7.28 -11.78
N PRO A 43 9.69 -8.56 -11.35
CA PRO A 43 10.93 -9.30 -11.25
C PRO A 43 11.46 -9.67 -12.64
N VAL A 44 12.77 -9.58 -12.80
CA VAL A 44 13.47 -9.84 -14.05
C VAL A 44 14.61 -10.81 -13.82
N ARG A 45 14.76 -11.77 -14.73
CA ARG A 45 15.87 -12.73 -14.75
C ARG A 45 17.03 -12.11 -15.52
N LEU A 46 18.21 -12.15 -14.92
CA LEU A 46 19.43 -11.58 -15.46
C LEU A 46 20.47 -12.68 -15.61
N ALA A 47 20.93 -12.90 -16.83
CA ALA A 47 21.90 -13.95 -17.16
C ALA A 47 23.19 -13.34 -17.70
N GLY A 48 24.28 -13.50 -16.94
CA GLY A 48 25.65 -13.19 -17.34
C GLY A 48 26.51 -14.44 -17.31
N ARG A 49 27.66 -14.39 -16.62
CA ARG A 49 28.46 -15.60 -16.30
C ARG A 49 27.77 -16.48 -15.27
N ARG A 50 26.98 -15.83 -14.41
CA ARG A 50 26.06 -16.43 -13.45
C ARG A 50 24.66 -15.91 -13.75
N VAL A 51 23.65 -16.62 -13.26
CA VAL A 51 22.25 -16.21 -13.39
C VAL A 51 21.77 -15.72 -12.03
N THR A 52 21.18 -14.54 -12.00
CA THR A 52 20.53 -13.95 -10.82
C THR A 52 19.21 -13.31 -11.25
N ALA A 53 18.55 -12.62 -10.34
CA ALA A 53 17.34 -11.86 -10.60
C ALA A 53 17.34 -10.54 -9.84
N GLY A 54 16.53 -9.61 -10.32
CA GLY A 54 16.34 -8.31 -9.68
C GLY A 54 14.94 -7.78 -9.91
N ILE A 55 14.68 -6.60 -9.36
CA ILE A 55 13.44 -5.84 -9.58
C ILE A 55 13.70 -4.74 -10.59
N VAL A 56 12.84 -4.59 -11.57
CA VAL A 56 13.03 -3.61 -12.64
C VAL A 56 12.51 -2.22 -12.26
N ALA A 57 13.24 -1.18 -12.62
CA ALA A 57 12.84 0.23 -12.51
C ALA A 57 13.15 0.98 -13.82
N PRO A 58 12.43 2.07 -14.15
CA PRO A 58 12.72 2.84 -15.35
C PRO A 58 14.03 3.62 -15.19
N ALA A 59 14.87 3.62 -16.22
CA ALA A 59 16.00 4.51 -16.35
C ALA A 59 15.55 5.91 -16.82
N GLY A 60 16.38 6.93 -16.58
CA GLY A 60 16.07 8.29 -17.03
C GLY A 60 16.05 8.43 -18.56
N PRO A 61 15.43 9.48 -19.12
CA PRO A 61 15.22 9.63 -20.56
C PRO A 61 16.51 9.81 -21.39
N ALA A 62 17.65 10.11 -20.76
CA ALA A 62 18.96 10.18 -21.41
C ALA A 62 19.73 8.84 -21.39
N ALA A 63 19.10 7.77 -20.91
CA ALA A 63 19.72 6.46 -20.80
C ALA A 63 19.71 5.72 -22.16
N SER A 64 20.79 5.00 -22.48
CA SER A 64 20.83 4.17 -23.69
C SER A 64 19.93 2.94 -23.59
N THR A 65 19.25 2.60 -24.68
CA THR A 65 18.46 1.37 -24.88
C THR A 65 19.30 0.10 -24.88
N ALA A 66 20.60 0.22 -25.16
CA ALA A 66 21.55 -0.88 -25.15
C ALA A 66 22.13 -1.17 -23.75
N LEU A 67 21.85 -0.32 -22.76
CA LEU A 67 22.46 -0.41 -21.43
C LEU A 67 21.48 -0.90 -20.36
N LEU A 68 22.00 -1.75 -19.47
CA LEU A 68 21.38 -2.14 -18.21
C LEU A 68 22.15 -1.48 -17.07
N TYR A 69 21.48 -0.66 -16.25
CA TYR A 69 22.14 0.00 -15.11
C TYR A 69 21.91 -0.81 -13.83
N ALA A 70 22.99 -1.20 -13.19
CA ALA A 70 22.99 -1.97 -11.96
C ALA A 70 24.04 -1.47 -10.98
N ASP A 71 23.90 -1.90 -9.72
CA ASP A 71 24.85 -1.61 -8.65
C ASP A 71 26.03 -2.62 -8.62
N ASP A 72 26.98 -2.38 -7.73
CA ASP A 72 28.16 -3.21 -7.53
C ASP A 72 27.80 -4.64 -7.12
N LEU A 73 26.80 -4.79 -6.25
CA LEU A 73 26.34 -6.07 -5.72
C LEU A 73 25.75 -6.97 -6.82
N LEU A 74 24.84 -6.43 -7.63
CA LEU A 74 24.11 -7.17 -8.64
C LEU A 74 25.02 -7.53 -9.83
N LEU A 75 25.96 -6.65 -10.19
CA LEU A 75 27.02 -7.00 -11.16
C LEU A 75 27.96 -8.10 -10.62
N GLY A 76 28.29 -8.05 -9.31
CA GLY A 76 29.03 -9.10 -8.62
C GLY A 76 28.32 -10.45 -8.67
N ASN A 77 27.02 -10.48 -8.38
CA ASN A 77 26.19 -11.68 -8.45
C ASN A 77 26.10 -12.24 -9.88
N LEU A 78 25.99 -11.38 -10.89
CA LEU A 78 26.04 -11.76 -12.31
C LEU A 78 27.41 -12.30 -12.75
N GLY A 79 28.47 -12.01 -12.00
CA GLY A 79 29.85 -12.29 -12.41
C GLY A 79 30.27 -11.49 -13.64
N VAL A 80 29.66 -10.32 -13.85
CA VAL A 80 29.87 -9.46 -15.02
C VAL A 80 30.51 -8.15 -14.54
N ARG A 81 31.51 -7.67 -15.27
CA ARG A 81 32.12 -6.36 -15.02
C ARG A 81 31.34 -5.28 -15.78
N ASP A 82 31.52 -4.03 -15.38
CA ASP A 82 31.07 -2.88 -16.17
C ASP A 82 31.50 -3.03 -17.65
N GLY A 83 30.54 -2.85 -18.57
CA GLY A 83 30.70 -3.08 -20.01
C GLY A 83 30.49 -4.52 -20.50
N GLY A 84 30.17 -5.48 -19.63
CA GLY A 84 29.90 -6.87 -20.05
C GLY A 84 28.45 -7.12 -20.49
N GLN A 85 28.20 -8.20 -21.25
CA GLN A 85 26.87 -8.54 -21.73
C GLN A 85 26.01 -9.26 -20.68
N VAL A 86 24.72 -8.90 -20.63
CA VAL A 86 23.71 -9.51 -19.75
C VAL A 86 22.43 -9.73 -20.55
N THR A 87 21.92 -10.95 -20.54
CA THR A 87 20.60 -11.27 -21.11
C THR A 87 19.52 -11.06 -20.06
N VAL A 88 18.49 -10.31 -20.43
CA VAL A 88 17.38 -9.87 -19.60
C VAL A 88 16.11 -10.53 -20.12
N SER A 89 15.38 -11.21 -19.24
CA SER A 89 14.09 -11.80 -19.58
C SER A 89 13.14 -11.71 -18.41
N ARG A 90 11.83 -11.73 -18.69
CA ARG A 90 10.81 -11.73 -17.62
C ARG A 90 10.98 -12.96 -16.72
N ALA A 91 10.97 -12.76 -15.41
CA ALA A 91 10.95 -13.85 -14.44
C ALA A 91 9.51 -14.09 -13.93
N PRO A 92 9.08 -15.34 -13.74
CA PRO A 92 7.84 -15.62 -13.02
C PRO A 92 8.01 -15.19 -11.55
N VAL A 93 6.98 -14.53 -11.00
CA VAL A 93 6.94 -14.18 -9.58
C VAL A 93 6.66 -15.47 -8.80
N VAL A 94 7.70 -16.10 -8.23
CA VAL A 94 7.54 -17.28 -7.39
C VAL A 94 7.87 -16.91 -5.95
N PRO A 95 6.91 -16.98 -5.01
CA PRO A 95 7.18 -16.68 -3.61
C PRO A 95 8.11 -17.75 -3.02
N ALA A 96 9.13 -17.30 -2.29
CA ALA A 96 10.05 -18.17 -1.59
C ALA A 96 9.34 -18.83 -0.40
N ARG A 97 9.49 -20.15 -0.27
CA ARG A 97 9.06 -20.92 0.90
C ARG A 97 10.11 -20.87 2.00
N ARG A 98 11.39 -21.00 1.63
CA ARG A 98 12.50 -20.99 2.57
C ARG A 98 13.74 -20.33 1.97
N VAL A 99 14.44 -19.54 2.76
CA VAL A 99 15.72 -18.93 2.40
C VAL A 99 16.69 -19.08 3.56
N THR A 100 17.87 -19.63 3.28
CA THR A 100 18.94 -19.84 4.25
C THR A 100 20.13 -18.95 3.89
N LEU A 101 20.57 -18.15 4.86
CA LEU A 101 21.67 -17.20 4.70
C LEU A 101 22.88 -17.60 5.55
N THR A 102 24.05 -17.17 5.12
CA THR A 102 25.30 -17.23 5.89
C THR A 102 25.98 -15.88 5.88
N GLY A 103 26.77 -15.59 6.91
CA GLY A 103 27.44 -14.29 7.05
C GLY A 103 28.31 -14.20 8.30
N PRO A 104 28.87 -13.01 8.59
CA PRO A 104 29.75 -12.82 9.74
C PRO A 104 29.09 -13.21 11.06
N VAL A 105 29.82 -13.93 11.93
CA VAL A 105 29.33 -14.49 13.20
C VAL A 105 28.70 -13.41 14.10
N GLN A 106 29.26 -12.20 14.09
CA GLN A 106 28.77 -11.06 14.87
C GLN A 106 27.39 -10.60 14.39
N VAL A 107 27.13 -10.68 13.08
CA VAL A 107 25.85 -10.30 12.47
C VAL A 107 24.83 -11.42 12.66
N ALA A 108 25.24 -12.68 12.52
CA ALA A 108 24.39 -13.83 12.79
C ALA A 108 23.92 -13.91 14.26
N ALA A 109 24.77 -13.48 15.20
CA ALA A 109 24.42 -13.41 16.63
C ALA A 109 23.49 -12.24 16.98
N ALA A 110 23.56 -11.13 16.22
CA ALA A 110 22.85 -9.89 16.50
C ALA A 110 21.51 -9.76 15.74
N VAL A 111 21.38 -10.42 14.59
CA VAL A 111 20.22 -10.27 13.69
C VAL A 111 19.33 -11.50 13.76
N SER A 112 18.11 -11.34 14.29
CA SER A 112 17.13 -12.43 14.38
C SER A 112 16.60 -12.83 13.00
N PRO A 113 16.11 -14.07 12.85
CA PRO A 113 15.51 -14.54 11.60
C PRO A 113 14.34 -13.68 11.11
N GLU A 114 13.56 -13.09 12.03
CA GLU A 114 12.48 -12.17 11.71
C GLU A 114 13.01 -10.84 11.15
N MET A 115 14.12 -10.33 11.68
CA MET A 115 14.80 -9.16 11.14
C MET A 115 15.39 -9.43 9.75
N LEU A 116 15.92 -10.64 9.51
CA LEU A 116 16.35 -11.07 8.18
C LEU A 116 15.19 -11.10 7.18
N ARG A 117 14.06 -11.70 7.56
CA ARG A 117 12.86 -11.76 6.71
C ARG A 117 12.38 -10.36 6.33
N LEU A 118 12.34 -9.44 7.28
CA LEU A 118 11.93 -8.05 7.04
C LEU A 118 12.96 -7.28 6.19
N ALA A 119 14.26 -7.53 6.37
CA ALA A 119 15.31 -6.89 5.57
C ALA A 119 15.35 -7.37 4.11
N LEU A 120 14.99 -8.63 3.86
CA LEU A 120 14.96 -9.23 2.53
C LEU A 120 13.60 -9.12 1.84
N LEU A 121 12.56 -8.68 2.55
CA LEU A 121 11.21 -8.58 2.01
C LEU A 121 11.17 -7.77 0.70
N GLY A 122 10.51 -8.32 -0.32
CA GLY A 122 10.44 -7.72 -1.65
C GLY A 122 11.63 -8.01 -2.57
N LYS A 123 12.75 -8.50 -2.02
CA LYS A 123 13.91 -8.89 -2.82
C LYS A 123 13.66 -10.23 -3.51
N VAL A 124 14.19 -10.34 -4.72
CA VAL A 124 14.33 -11.62 -5.40
C VAL A 124 15.71 -12.18 -5.07
N VAL A 125 15.76 -13.41 -4.57
CA VAL A 125 17.00 -14.07 -4.18
C VAL A 125 17.25 -15.31 -5.02
N THR A 126 18.51 -15.56 -5.35
CA THR A 126 18.97 -16.78 -6.04
C THR A 126 20.04 -17.46 -5.20
N VAL A 127 20.13 -18.79 -5.27
CA VAL A 127 21.16 -19.55 -4.57
C VAL A 127 22.55 -19.12 -5.03
N GLY A 128 23.42 -18.79 -4.07
CA GLY A 128 24.77 -18.29 -4.27
C GLY A 128 24.89 -16.77 -4.41
N ASP A 129 23.79 -16.03 -4.43
CA ASP A 129 23.82 -14.56 -4.50
C ASP A 129 24.25 -13.96 -3.16
N ASP A 130 25.01 -12.87 -3.24
CA ASP A 130 25.25 -11.98 -2.11
C ASP A 130 24.09 -10.97 -2.00
N VAL A 131 23.58 -10.79 -0.78
CA VAL A 131 22.43 -9.94 -0.46
C VAL A 131 22.78 -8.98 0.67
N SER A 132 22.31 -7.74 0.57
CA SER A 132 22.46 -6.74 1.62
C SER A 132 21.27 -6.76 2.59
N LEU A 133 21.49 -6.31 3.83
CA LEU A 133 20.46 -6.08 4.84
C LEU A 133 19.72 -4.74 4.67
N LEU A 134 20.05 -3.95 3.65
CA LEU A 134 19.30 -2.74 3.29
C LEU A 134 17.92 -3.13 2.73
N PRO A 135 16.80 -2.83 3.41
CA PRO A 135 15.48 -3.19 2.89
C PRO A 135 15.18 -2.51 1.55
N GLN A 136 14.28 -3.06 0.74
CA GLN A 136 13.82 -2.35 -0.46
C GLN A 136 12.80 -1.27 -0.07
N ASP A 137 12.97 -0.05 -0.60
CA ASP A 137 11.99 1.04 -0.45
C ASP A 137 10.90 0.97 -1.53
N VAL A 138 11.06 0.09 -2.53
CA VAL A 138 10.21 0.03 -3.73
C VAL A 138 9.05 -0.96 -3.59
N LEU A 139 9.19 -2.04 -2.82
CA LEU A 139 8.21 -3.13 -2.75
C LEU A 139 8.24 -3.93 -1.44
N PRO A 140 7.74 -3.39 -0.33
CA PRO A 140 7.02 -4.27 0.58
C PRO A 140 5.54 -3.92 0.56
N ASP A 141 4.71 -4.96 0.65
CA ASP A 141 3.31 -4.84 1.01
C ASP A 141 3.16 -3.83 2.16
N ALA A 142 2.13 -3.02 2.03
CA ALA A 142 1.71 -2.02 2.99
C ALA A 142 1.69 -2.42 4.45
N SER A 143 1.20 -3.64 4.69
CA SER A 143 1.09 -4.27 6.01
C SER A 143 2.44 -4.44 6.69
N VAL A 144 3.52 -4.36 5.91
CA VAL A 144 4.87 -4.66 6.36
C VAL A 144 5.80 -3.45 6.31
N ARG A 145 5.41 -2.33 5.69
CA ARG A 145 6.28 -1.13 5.61
C ARG A 145 6.68 -0.58 7.00
N ALA A 146 5.75 -0.59 7.96
CA ALA A 146 6.06 -0.23 9.35
C ALA A 146 7.01 -1.24 10.02
N LEU A 147 6.83 -2.54 9.74
CA LEU A 147 7.71 -3.61 10.22
C LEU A 147 9.11 -3.51 9.60
N VAL A 148 9.21 -3.16 8.31
CA VAL A 148 10.47 -2.94 7.59
C VAL A 148 11.18 -1.68 8.10
N ALA A 149 10.45 -0.59 8.36
CA ALA A 149 11.00 0.62 8.97
C ALA A 149 11.46 0.37 10.43
N ALA A 150 10.70 -0.41 11.20
CA ALA A 150 11.10 -0.84 12.54
C ALA A 150 12.31 -1.77 12.50
N ALA A 151 12.37 -2.71 11.55
CA ALA A 151 13.53 -3.56 11.32
C ALA A 151 14.76 -2.74 10.93
N ARG A 152 14.61 -1.71 10.09
CA ARG A 152 15.68 -0.76 9.76
C ARG A 152 16.20 -0.04 10.99
N HIS A 153 15.30 0.48 11.83
CA HIS A 153 15.71 1.16 13.07
C HIS A 153 16.42 0.21 14.04
N ARG A 154 15.92 -1.02 14.19
CA ARG A 154 16.55 -2.08 15.00
C ARG A 154 17.88 -2.54 14.44
N LEU A 155 18.01 -2.78 13.14
CA LEU A 155 19.29 -3.11 12.50
C LEU A 155 20.31 -2.00 12.72
N SER A 156 19.88 -0.73 12.63
CA SER A 156 20.73 0.41 12.92
C SER A 156 21.16 0.49 14.37
N SER A 157 20.27 0.19 15.33
CA SER A 157 20.62 0.21 16.76
C SER A 157 21.44 -1.00 17.20
N THR A 158 21.25 -2.16 16.58
CA THR A 158 21.85 -3.44 17.02
C THR A 158 23.18 -3.74 16.30
N VAL A 159 23.31 -3.39 15.03
CA VAL A 159 24.51 -3.70 14.21
C VAL A 159 25.38 -2.44 13.97
N GLY A 160 24.90 -1.25 14.35
CA GLY A 160 25.63 0.02 14.19
C GLY A 160 25.94 0.33 12.72
N TYR A 161 26.86 1.25 12.43
CA TYR A 161 27.14 1.73 11.04
C TYR A 161 27.42 0.65 9.97
N ALA A 162 27.75 -0.59 10.38
CA ALA A 162 28.03 -1.71 9.48
C ALA A 162 26.80 -2.32 8.78
N TRP A 163 25.56 -2.10 9.28
CA TRP A 163 24.34 -2.75 8.75
C TRP A 163 24.04 -2.44 7.27
N THR A 164 24.56 -1.32 6.77
CA THR A 164 24.41 -0.88 5.36
C THR A 164 25.44 -1.51 4.42
N SER A 165 26.57 -1.97 4.96
CA SER A 165 27.71 -2.46 4.20
C SER A 165 27.91 -3.98 4.26
N THR A 166 27.31 -4.66 5.24
CA THR A 166 27.41 -6.11 5.39
C THR A 166 26.67 -6.84 4.27
N LEU A 167 27.37 -7.78 3.62
CA LEU A 167 26.79 -8.72 2.67
C LEU A 167 26.63 -10.09 3.33
N LEU A 168 25.50 -10.74 3.05
CA LEU A 168 25.20 -12.12 3.43
C LEU A 168 25.09 -12.95 2.15
N THR A 169 25.39 -14.24 2.21
CA THR A 169 25.29 -15.11 1.04
C THR A 169 24.10 -16.05 1.16
N VAL A 170 23.32 -16.20 0.10
CA VAL A 170 22.19 -17.15 0.04
C VAL A 170 22.73 -18.55 -0.21
N VAL A 171 22.69 -19.42 0.79
CA VAL A 171 23.20 -20.79 0.70
C VAL A 171 22.15 -21.75 0.16
N ALA A 172 20.87 -21.50 0.49
CA ALA A 172 19.75 -22.28 -0.02
C ALA A 172 18.50 -21.40 -0.19
N ALA A 173 17.71 -21.68 -1.23
CA ALA A 173 16.42 -21.06 -1.47
C ALA A 173 15.45 -22.11 -2.02
N GLU A 174 14.20 -22.08 -1.57
CA GLU A 174 13.13 -22.96 -2.03
C GLU A 174 11.97 -22.13 -2.57
N PRO A 175 11.60 -22.29 -3.86
CA PRO A 175 12.26 -23.12 -4.87
C PRO A 175 13.65 -22.58 -5.25
N GLY A 176 14.55 -23.45 -5.73
CA GLY A 176 15.95 -23.09 -6.08
C GLY A 176 16.11 -22.20 -7.31
N VAL A 177 15.03 -21.59 -7.80
CA VAL A 177 15.02 -20.58 -8.86
C VAL A 177 14.93 -19.19 -8.21
N ALA A 178 15.01 -18.12 -9.02
CA ALA A 178 14.77 -16.76 -8.54
C ALA A 178 13.46 -16.67 -7.75
N ALA A 179 13.55 -16.45 -6.44
CA ALA A 179 12.43 -16.54 -5.52
C ALA A 179 12.23 -15.21 -4.79
N LEU A 180 10.99 -14.71 -4.80
CA LEU A 180 10.61 -13.46 -4.13
C LEU A 180 10.41 -13.72 -2.64
N VAL A 181 11.12 -12.99 -1.79
CA VAL A 181 10.92 -13.08 -0.34
C VAL A 181 9.63 -12.35 0.05
N THR A 182 8.70 -13.08 0.65
CA THR A 182 7.42 -12.58 1.16
C THR A 182 7.36 -12.74 2.69
N MET A 183 6.24 -12.33 3.29
CA MET A 183 6.04 -12.53 4.73
C MET A 183 5.86 -14.00 5.12
N ASP A 184 5.44 -14.84 4.18
CA ASP A 184 5.27 -16.28 4.42
C ASP A 184 6.57 -17.06 4.25
N THR A 185 7.63 -16.41 3.75
CA THR A 185 8.94 -17.05 3.56
C THR A 185 9.59 -17.36 4.90
N VAL A 186 10.01 -18.62 5.08
CA VAL A 186 10.84 -19.01 6.22
C VAL A 186 12.29 -18.58 5.99
N VAL A 187 12.78 -17.60 6.73
CA VAL A 187 14.18 -17.13 6.62
C VAL A 187 14.99 -17.59 7.81
N GLY A 188 16.22 -18.03 7.61
CA GLY A 188 17.08 -18.50 8.71
C GLY A 188 18.57 -18.49 8.39
N TRP A 189 19.38 -18.73 9.42
CA TRP A 189 20.83 -18.85 9.32
C TRP A 189 21.24 -20.31 9.04
N GLU A 190 22.31 -20.52 8.26
CA GLU A 190 22.83 -21.84 7.85
C GLU A 190 23.08 -22.81 9.02
N HIS A 191 23.38 -22.28 10.20
CA HIS A 191 23.63 -23.05 11.43
C HIS A 191 22.93 -22.43 12.66
N GLY A 192 21.77 -21.78 12.46
CA GLY A 192 21.10 -21.01 13.50
C GLY A 192 19.57 -21.07 13.45
N PRO A 193 18.88 -20.24 14.25
CA PRO A 193 17.42 -20.22 14.27
C PRO A 193 16.85 -19.78 12.92
N ALA A 194 15.61 -20.20 12.64
CA ALA A 194 14.82 -19.79 11.48
C ALA A 194 13.46 -19.25 11.96
N THR A 195 12.80 -18.43 11.15
CA THR A 195 11.45 -17.94 11.44
C THR A 195 10.47 -19.11 11.55
N ARG A 196 9.56 -19.10 12.54
CA ARG A 196 8.58 -20.19 12.71
C ARG A 196 7.55 -20.21 11.56
N ALA A 197 7.28 -21.39 11.00
CA ALA A 197 6.22 -21.60 10.03
C ALA A 197 4.84 -21.56 10.73
N GLY A 198 3.88 -20.83 10.15
CA GLY A 198 2.50 -20.81 10.64
C GLY A 198 1.73 -22.08 10.27
N GLY A 199 1.22 -22.80 11.27
CA GLY A 199 0.31 -23.95 11.11
C GLY A 199 0.08 -24.71 12.42
N SER A 200 -1.13 -24.58 12.97
CA SER A 200 -1.85 -25.34 14.03
C SER A 200 -1.12 -25.85 15.30
N ALA A 201 -1.81 -25.64 16.44
CA ALA A 201 -1.39 -26.04 17.78
C ALA A 201 -1.63 -27.55 18.10
N GLY A 202 -0.70 -28.15 18.85
CA GLY A 202 -0.85 -29.44 19.56
C GLY A 202 0.45 -29.83 20.30
N PRO A 203 0.42 -30.39 21.53
CA PRO A 203 1.28 -29.95 22.62
C PRO A 203 2.67 -30.59 22.69
N ALA A 204 3.56 -29.90 23.40
CA ALA A 204 4.88 -30.38 23.79
C ALA A 204 4.78 -31.61 24.70
N HIS A 205 5.49 -32.67 24.34
CA HIS A 205 6.08 -33.58 25.31
C HIS A 205 7.59 -33.45 25.28
N ALA A 206 8.10 -32.95 26.40
CA ALA A 206 9.49 -33.10 26.80
C ALA A 206 9.79 -34.59 26.98
N GLY A 207 10.78 -35.07 26.26
CA GLY A 207 11.49 -36.32 26.54
C GLY A 207 12.96 -36.00 26.62
N ALA A 208 13.43 -35.66 27.82
CA ALA A 208 14.84 -35.69 28.16
C ALA A 208 15.17 -37.10 28.63
N ASP A 209 16.02 -37.80 27.89
CA ASP A 209 16.76 -38.96 28.36
C ASP A 209 18.25 -38.64 28.31
N ALA A 210 18.85 -38.50 29.49
CA ALA A 210 20.15 -39.09 29.82
C ALA A 210 20.50 -38.78 31.29
N HIS A 211 20.18 -39.74 32.16
CA HIS A 211 20.83 -39.94 33.44
C HIS A 211 22.31 -40.29 33.28
N ALA A 212 23.15 -39.70 34.14
CA ALA A 212 24.06 -40.41 35.07
C ALA A 212 25.03 -39.36 35.65
N ALA A 213 24.83 -38.90 36.89
CA ALA A 213 25.25 -39.52 38.16
C ALA A 213 26.59 -38.94 38.65
N ALA A 214 26.56 -38.17 39.75
CA ALA A 214 27.18 -38.51 41.04
C ALA A 214 27.38 -37.25 41.93
N ASN A 215 26.76 -37.31 43.12
CA ASN A 215 27.20 -36.84 44.45
C ASN A 215 27.87 -35.46 44.64
N GLY A 216 27.22 -34.62 45.45
CA GLY A 216 27.78 -33.37 46.03
C GLY A 216 28.73 -33.61 47.23
N PRO A 217 28.82 -32.72 48.25
CA PRO A 217 28.28 -31.36 48.36
C PRO A 217 29.30 -30.31 48.92
N ALA A 218 28.80 -29.09 49.14
CA ALA A 218 29.17 -28.14 50.23
C ALA A 218 30.00 -26.88 49.92
N ALA A 219 29.64 -25.84 50.70
CA ALA A 219 30.37 -24.63 51.12
C ALA A 219 30.33 -23.38 50.23
N GLY A 220 29.67 -22.32 50.73
CA GLY A 220 30.24 -20.96 50.69
C GLY A 220 31.11 -20.73 51.94
N PRO A 221 31.60 -19.50 52.25
CA PRO A 221 31.41 -18.20 51.59
C PRO A 221 32.78 -17.47 51.37
N ASP A 222 32.78 -16.13 51.37
CA ASP A 222 33.92 -15.19 51.41
C ASP A 222 34.59 -14.88 50.05
N THR A 223 34.93 -13.65 49.66
CA THR A 223 35.14 -12.36 50.34
C THR A 223 35.12 -11.28 49.23
N ALA A 224 34.46 -10.13 49.43
CA ALA A 224 35.09 -8.84 49.72
C ALA A 224 36.19 -8.46 48.67
N THR A 225 36.26 -7.26 48.08
CA THR A 225 36.23 -5.99 48.80
C THR A 225 36.48 -4.75 47.88
N TRP A 226 36.09 -3.57 48.40
CA TRP A 226 36.51 -2.16 48.14
C TRP A 226 36.08 -1.51 46.79
N ALA A 227 35.15 -0.55 46.72
CA ALA A 227 34.90 0.72 47.43
C ALA A 227 35.68 1.94 46.87
N ALA A 228 34.92 2.86 46.24
CA ALA A 228 35.03 4.33 46.19
C ALA A 228 34.20 4.81 44.98
N GLY A 229 33.30 5.79 44.99
CA GLY A 229 32.96 6.83 45.95
C GLY A 229 32.66 8.12 45.16
N SER A 230 31.46 8.68 45.39
CA SER A 230 30.99 10.05 45.07
C SER A 230 30.37 10.36 43.68
N ALA A 231 29.04 10.40 43.70
CA ALA A 231 28.21 11.59 43.48
C ALA A 231 28.44 12.46 42.23
N GLY A 232 27.41 12.51 41.38
CA GLY A 232 27.14 13.67 40.53
C GLY A 232 26.59 13.33 39.15
N ARG A 233 25.25 13.20 39.05
CA ARG A 233 24.36 13.65 37.95
C ARG A 233 23.15 12.73 37.81
N ALA A 234 22.15 12.98 38.66
CA ALA A 234 20.77 12.80 38.27
C ALA A 234 20.42 13.96 37.32
N ALA A 235 20.53 13.74 36.01
CA ALA A 235 19.97 14.53 34.91
C ALA A 235 20.53 13.95 33.63
N ASP A 236 19.66 13.36 32.79
CA ASP A 236 19.80 13.12 31.33
C ASP A 236 19.17 11.78 30.89
N ALA A 237 17.90 11.56 31.26
CA ALA A 237 17.09 10.47 30.68
C ALA A 237 15.70 10.92 30.18
N ASP A 238 15.41 12.23 30.10
CA ASP A 238 14.02 12.71 29.96
C ASP A 238 13.76 13.68 28.78
N ALA A 239 14.62 13.67 27.75
CA ALA A 239 14.55 14.67 26.67
C ALA A 239 13.92 14.20 25.33
N SER A 240 13.18 13.07 25.28
CA SER A 240 12.53 12.63 24.02
C SER A 240 11.09 12.09 24.10
N ASP A 241 10.32 12.37 25.16
CA ASP A 241 8.91 11.93 25.30
C ASP A 241 7.97 13.07 25.76
N ALA A 242 8.18 14.29 25.27
CA ALA A 242 7.20 15.37 25.49
C ALA A 242 5.95 15.09 24.63
N ALA A 243 4.81 14.86 25.29
CA ALA A 243 3.54 14.71 24.60
C ALA A 243 3.22 16.01 23.83
N PRO A 244 2.79 15.92 22.55
CA PRO A 244 2.45 17.11 21.76
C PRO A 244 1.26 17.83 22.41
N ALA A 245 1.20 19.15 22.26
CA ALA A 245 0.03 19.91 22.70
C ALA A 245 -1.17 19.58 21.81
N VAL A 246 -2.40 19.68 22.33
CA VAL A 246 -3.62 19.46 21.52
C VAL A 246 -3.68 20.44 20.33
N ASP A 247 -3.12 21.64 20.48
CA ASP A 247 -3.00 22.64 19.42
C ASP A 247 -2.01 22.24 18.31
N GLU A 248 -1.15 21.24 18.55
CA GLU A 248 -0.21 20.67 17.59
C GLU A 248 -0.80 19.47 16.83
N LEU A 249 -2.08 19.17 17.04
CA LEU A 249 -2.84 18.12 16.36
C LEU A 249 -3.90 18.70 15.40
N PRO A 250 -3.48 19.33 14.28
CA PRO A 250 -4.41 19.92 13.31
C PRO A 250 -5.40 18.89 12.78
N GLY A 251 -6.68 19.29 12.76
CA GLY A 251 -7.84 18.48 12.34
C GLY A 251 -8.39 17.47 13.33
N LEU A 252 -7.78 17.32 14.50
CA LEU A 252 -8.25 16.38 15.53
C LEU A 252 -8.91 17.07 16.73
N ARG A 253 -9.20 18.38 16.63
CA ARG A 253 -9.75 19.16 17.76
C ARG A 253 -11.08 18.61 18.27
N ALA A 254 -12.02 18.30 17.37
CA ALA A 254 -13.31 17.76 17.77
C ALA A 254 -13.16 16.43 18.53
N GLN A 255 -12.34 15.52 18.00
CA GLN A 255 -12.02 14.24 18.63
C GLN A 255 -11.25 14.41 19.96
N ALA A 256 -10.38 15.42 20.03
CA ALA A 256 -9.63 15.74 21.23
C ALA A 256 -10.54 16.30 22.33
N ASP A 257 -11.46 17.18 21.98
CA ASP A 257 -12.41 17.77 22.92
C ASP A 257 -13.37 16.69 23.46
N GLU A 258 -13.89 15.81 22.59
CA GLU A 258 -14.72 14.67 22.99
C GLU A 258 -13.98 13.72 23.96
N LEU A 259 -12.73 13.36 23.64
CA LEU A 259 -11.91 12.52 24.52
C LEU A 259 -11.53 13.25 25.81
N THR A 260 -11.29 14.57 25.75
CA THR A 260 -10.95 15.38 26.93
C THR A 260 -12.10 15.42 27.91
N GLU A 261 -13.32 15.71 27.43
CA GLU A 261 -14.52 15.76 28.26
C GLU A 261 -14.78 14.42 28.96
N LEU A 262 -14.65 13.31 28.24
CA LEU A 262 -14.81 11.98 28.81
C LEU A 262 -13.78 11.70 29.91
N LEU A 263 -12.50 11.93 29.64
CA LEU A 263 -11.42 11.62 30.60
C LEU A 263 -11.45 12.57 31.81
N ASP A 264 -11.77 13.85 31.61
CA ASP A 264 -11.90 14.84 32.68
C ASP A 264 -13.06 14.48 33.62
N LEU A 265 -14.23 14.18 33.07
CA LEU A 265 -15.40 13.70 33.81
C LEU A 265 -15.08 12.41 34.57
N GLY A 266 -14.34 11.51 33.92
CA GLY A 266 -13.92 10.21 34.45
C GLY A 266 -12.89 10.24 35.57
N PHE A 267 -11.94 11.17 35.53
CA PHE A 267 -10.84 11.26 36.50
C PHE A 267 -11.12 12.24 37.63
N HIS A 268 -11.71 13.40 37.33
CA HIS A 268 -11.79 14.52 38.27
C HIS A 268 -13.19 14.77 38.83
N HIS A 269 -14.24 14.21 38.20
CA HIS A 269 -15.64 14.50 38.55
C HIS A 269 -16.47 13.26 38.93
N ARG A 270 -15.83 12.18 39.40
CA ARG A 270 -16.54 10.94 39.81
C ARG A 270 -17.61 11.14 40.88
N GLU A 271 -17.37 12.05 41.83
CA GLU A 271 -18.35 12.31 42.88
C GLU A 271 -19.68 12.84 42.33
N VAL A 272 -19.62 13.63 41.26
CA VAL A 272 -20.81 14.18 40.59
C VAL A 272 -21.60 13.05 39.93
N LEU A 273 -20.91 12.15 39.22
CA LEU A 273 -21.53 10.96 38.63
C LEU A 273 -22.18 10.07 39.69
N GLY A 274 -21.49 9.85 40.81
CA GLY A 274 -22.00 9.07 41.95
C GLY A 274 -23.26 9.66 42.57
N ARG A 275 -23.33 11.00 42.71
CA ARG A 275 -24.54 11.69 43.20
C ARG A 275 -25.74 11.57 42.25
N LEU A 276 -25.48 11.42 40.95
CA LEU A 276 -26.49 11.18 39.92
C LEU A 276 -26.85 9.68 39.78
N GLY A 277 -26.21 8.80 40.56
CA GLY A 277 -26.44 7.35 40.50
C GLY A 277 -25.92 6.71 39.20
N THR A 278 -24.96 7.35 38.53
CA THR A 278 -24.41 6.88 37.25
C THR A 278 -22.89 6.71 37.32
N THR A 279 -22.34 5.99 36.35
CA THR A 279 -20.90 5.82 36.16
C THR A 279 -20.55 6.08 34.69
N VAL A 280 -19.32 6.51 34.43
CA VAL A 280 -18.79 6.68 33.08
C VAL A 280 -17.81 5.55 32.81
N SER A 281 -18.06 4.78 31.75
CA SER A 281 -17.11 3.80 31.25
C SER A 281 -15.96 4.53 30.56
N LEU A 282 -14.73 4.28 31.00
CA LEU A 282 -13.53 4.90 30.44
C LEU A 282 -12.84 4.02 29.39
N GLY A 283 -13.59 3.11 28.77
CA GLY A 283 -13.13 2.33 27.63
C GLY A 283 -13.47 3.00 26.30
N VAL A 284 -12.45 3.34 25.51
CA VAL A 284 -12.58 4.04 24.22
C VAL A 284 -11.91 3.25 23.11
N LEU A 285 -12.60 3.08 21.98
CA LEU A 285 -12.01 2.59 20.74
C LEU A 285 -11.84 3.75 19.75
N ILE A 286 -10.59 4.10 19.44
CA ILE A 286 -10.26 5.09 18.41
C ILE A 286 -9.95 4.37 17.10
N ALA A 287 -10.80 4.57 16.10
CA ALA A 287 -10.64 3.98 14.77
C ALA A 287 -10.23 5.05 13.75
N GLY A 288 -9.45 4.69 12.74
CA GLY A 288 -9.09 5.58 11.65
C GLY A 288 -7.80 5.14 10.95
N PRO A 289 -7.41 5.77 9.84
CA PRO A 289 -6.26 5.33 9.03
C PRO A 289 -4.97 5.13 9.84
N ALA A 290 -4.14 4.17 9.43
CA ALA A 290 -2.80 4.04 9.99
C ALA A 290 -2.02 5.36 9.80
N GLY A 291 -1.25 5.78 10.80
CA GLY A 291 -0.48 7.03 10.72
C GLY A 291 -1.29 8.34 10.83
N SER A 292 -2.61 8.29 11.09
CA SER A 292 -3.45 9.49 11.26
C SER A 292 -3.24 10.25 12.58
N GLY A 293 -2.35 9.78 13.46
CA GLY A 293 -2.05 10.44 14.73
C GLY A 293 -2.89 9.98 15.93
N LYS A 294 -3.62 8.86 15.85
CA LYS A 294 -4.44 8.32 16.96
C LYS A 294 -3.70 8.24 18.31
N SER A 295 -2.48 7.73 18.33
CA SER A 295 -1.69 7.65 19.57
C SER A 295 -1.22 9.01 20.08
N ALA A 296 -0.95 9.94 19.16
CA ALA A 296 -0.59 11.32 19.50
C ALA A 296 -1.79 12.06 20.12
N LEU A 297 -2.99 11.86 19.58
CA LEU A 297 -4.25 12.33 20.15
C LEU A 297 -4.43 11.88 21.61
N VAL A 298 -4.27 10.58 21.88
CA VAL A 298 -4.41 10.06 23.25
C VAL A 298 -3.37 10.68 24.19
N ARG A 299 -2.11 10.79 23.75
CA ARG A 299 -1.04 11.38 24.59
C ARG A 299 -1.28 12.86 24.88
N ALA A 300 -1.70 13.63 23.87
CA ALA A 300 -2.00 15.05 24.03
C ALA A 300 -3.16 15.29 25.00
N VAL A 301 -4.25 14.52 24.84
CA VAL A 301 -5.42 14.62 25.73
C VAL A 301 -5.09 14.16 27.15
N ALA A 302 -4.36 13.04 27.30
CA ALA A 302 -3.92 12.56 28.61
C ALA A 302 -3.07 13.60 29.33
N ALA A 303 -2.12 14.23 28.64
CA ALA A 303 -1.33 15.32 29.20
C ALA A 303 -2.20 16.51 29.64
N ARG A 304 -3.22 16.87 28.85
CA ARG A 304 -4.16 17.97 29.16
C ARG A 304 -4.99 17.71 30.42
N VAL A 305 -5.41 16.47 30.66
CA VAL A 305 -6.17 16.09 31.87
C VAL A 305 -5.27 15.65 33.04
N GLY A 306 -3.95 15.78 32.91
CA GLY A 306 -2.99 15.40 33.96
C GLY A 306 -2.88 13.88 34.20
N ALA A 307 -3.19 13.07 33.19
CA ALA A 307 -3.12 11.61 33.26
C ALA A 307 -1.83 11.05 32.64
N ARG A 308 -1.27 10.01 33.27
CA ARG A 308 -0.13 9.26 32.73
C ARG A 308 -0.58 8.27 31.67
N VAL A 309 0.23 8.08 30.63
CA VAL A 309 -0.06 7.09 29.58
C VAL A 309 0.88 5.91 29.70
N ARG A 310 0.32 4.69 29.82
CA ARG A 310 1.08 3.45 29.68
C ARG A 310 0.83 2.85 28.29
N PRO A 311 1.77 2.98 27.34
CA PRO A 311 1.59 2.42 26.01
C PRO A 311 1.85 0.90 26.00
N LEU A 312 1.02 0.18 25.27
CA LEU A 312 1.19 -1.21 24.87
C LEU A 312 0.96 -1.32 23.36
N TRP A 313 1.85 -2.04 22.68
CA TRP A 313 1.70 -2.36 21.27
C TRP A 313 1.15 -3.78 21.13
N ALA A 314 -0.10 -3.92 20.68
CA ALA A 314 -0.76 -5.21 20.60
C ALA A 314 -0.02 -6.22 19.71
N PRO A 315 0.56 -5.84 18.55
CA PRO A 315 1.40 -6.74 17.76
C PRO A 315 2.62 -7.30 18.52
N GLU A 316 3.24 -6.52 19.41
CA GLU A 316 4.32 -7.03 20.27
C GLU A 316 3.81 -8.13 21.20
N LEU A 317 2.64 -7.92 21.81
CA LEU A 317 2.04 -8.90 22.71
C LEU A 317 1.57 -10.16 21.97
N ALA A 318 1.00 -10.00 20.78
CA ALA A 318 0.55 -11.09 19.93
C ALA A 318 1.70 -11.98 19.42
N ALA A 319 2.91 -11.42 19.29
CA ALA A 319 4.10 -12.17 18.90
C ALA A 319 4.72 -13.01 20.04
N LEU A 320 4.32 -12.77 21.30
CA LEU A 320 4.81 -13.52 22.46
C LEU A 320 4.06 -14.85 22.63
N ALA A 321 4.63 -15.76 23.43
CA ALA A 321 3.89 -16.92 23.91
C ALA A 321 2.70 -16.48 24.78
N ASN A 322 1.59 -17.22 24.74
CA ASN A 322 0.32 -16.84 25.39
C ASN A 322 0.48 -16.49 26.88
N ASP A 323 1.31 -17.23 27.61
CA ASP A 323 1.60 -17.00 29.03
C ASP A 323 2.42 -15.71 29.26
N ALA A 324 3.39 -15.44 28.39
CA ALA A 324 4.23 -14.24 28.43
C ALA A 324 3.42 -13.00 28.06
N ALA A 325 2.58 -13.08 27.03
CA ALA A 325 1.64 -12.04 26.64
C ALA A 325 0.67 -11.72 27.78
N ALA A 326 0.05 -12.74 28.38
CA ALA A 326 -0.87 -12.60 29.51
C ALA A 326 -0.19 -11.97 30.74
N ARG A 327 1.04 -12.38 31.08
CA ARG A 327 1.80 -11.78 32.18
C ARG A 327 2.11 -10.30 31.93
N ARG A 328 2.57 -9.96 30.73
CA ARG A 328 2.92 -8.58 30.36
C ARG A 328 1.69 -7.68 30.34
N LEU A 329 0.55 -8.20 29.87
CA LEU A 329 -0.71 -7.49 29.89
C LEU A 329 -1.20 -7.20 31.32
N ARG A 330 -1.21 -8.21 32.20
CA ARG A 330 -1.60 -8.04 33.61
C ARG A 330 -0.67 -7.07 34.34
N ALA A 331 0.64 -7.20 34.16
CA ALA A 331 1.61 -6.29 34.77
C ALA A 331 1.39 -4.83 34.37
N ALA A 332 1.10 -4.57 33.09
CA ALA A 332 0.80 -3.23 32.61
C ALA A 332 -0.54 -2.70 33.15
N ALA A 333 -1.55 -3.56 33.30
CA ALA A 333 -2.83 -3.20 33.92
C ALA A 333 -2.67 -2.90 35.42
N ASP A 334 -1.87 -3.67 36.15
CA ASP A 334 -1.58 -3.44 37.56
C ASP A 334 -0.81 -2.12 37.76
N GLU A 335 0.14 -1.82 36.88
CA GLU A 335 0.91 -0.56 36.88
C GLU A 335 -0.01 0.67 36.77
N VAL A 336 -1.00 0.65 35.87
CA VAL A 336 -1.95 1.77 35.71
C VAL A 336 -3.01 1.83 36.81
N ARG A 337 -3.34 0.70 37.46
CA ARG A 337 -4.30 0.65 38.59
C ARG A 337 -3.68 1.15 39.90
N ALA A 338 -2.38 0.94 40.09
CA ALA A 338 -1.65 1.39 41.29
C ALA A 338 -1.35 2.91 41.28
N ALA A 339 -1.71 3.59 40.19
CA ALA A 339 -1.34 4.93 39.85
C ALA A 339 -2.54 5.90 39.98
N GLY A 340 -2.29 7.20 40.24
CA GLY A 340 -3.28 8.27 39.99
C GLY A 340 -3.74 8.31 38.52
N PRO A 341 -4.50 9.33 38.06
CA PRO A 341 -5.11 9.37 36.73
C PRO A 341 -4.20 8.79 35.63
N ALA A 342 -4.64 7.70 35.01
CA ALA A 342 -3.83 6.91 34.09
C ALA A 342 -4.67 6.36 32.93
N VAL A 343 -4.03 6.26 31.78
CA VAL A 343 -4.58 5.73 30.53
C VAL A 343 -3.73 4.54 30.10
N LEU A 344 -4.32 3.35 30.00
CA LEU A 344 -3.73 2.23 29.30
C LEU A 344 -3.99 2.38 27.80
N LEU A 345 -2.96 2.71 27.03
CA LEU A 345 -3.08 2.90 25.59
C LEU A 345 -2.65 1.62 24.86
N VAL A 346 -3.61 0.90 24.27
CA VAL A 346 -3.36 -0.32 23.49
C VAL A 346 -3.44 0.01 22.01
N THR A 347 -2.31 -0.09 21.30
CA THR A 347 -2.23 0.26 19.87
C THR A 347 -2.32 -0.96 18.97
N ASP A 348 -3.01 -0.83 17.84
CA ASP A 348 -3.33 -1.89 16.85
C ASP A 348 -4.03 -3.11 17.46
N VAL A 349 -5.10 -2.86 18.23
CA VAL A 349 -5.80 -3.87 19.08
C VAL A 349 -6.29 -5.10 18.32
N GLU A 350 -6.55 -4.99 17.01
CA GLU A 350 -6.91 -6.12 16.15
C GLU A 350 -5.88 -7.26 16.16
N ALA A 351 -4.61 -6.98 16.49
CA ALA A 351 -3.59 -8.02 16.62
C ALA A 351 -3.76 -8.88 17.88
N LEU A 352 -4.32 -8.32 18.95
CA LEU A 352 -4.51 -9.01 20.23
C LEU A 352 -5.90 -9.63 20.36
N ALA A 353 -6.89 -9.02 19.72
CA ALA A 353 -8.28 -9.44 19.72
C ALA A 353 -8.86 -9.33 18.30
N PRO A 354 -8.50 -10.25 17.40
CA PRO A 354 -9.03 -10.29 16.03
C PRO A 354 -10.50 -10.72 16.01
N ALA A 355 -11.23 -10.33 14.96
CA ALA A 355 -12.65 -10.63 14.80
C ALA A 355 -12.96 -12.12 14.57
N ASP A 356 -12.14 -12.83 13.80
CA ASP A 356 -12.47 -14.18 13.32
C ASP A 356 -11.80 -15.32 14.12
N ASP A 357 -10.79 -15.04 14.95
CA ASP A 357 -10.07 -16.06 15.74
C ASP A 357 -9.63 -15.54 17.13
N ALA A 358 -10.59 -15.47 18.06
CA ALA A 358 -10.33 -15.06 19.44
C ALA A 358 -9.54 -16.13 20.20
N GLY A 359 -8.22 -16.16 19.99
CA GLY A 359 -7.30 -17.05 20.70
C GLY A 359 -7.27 -16.81 22.23
N PRO A 360 -6.56 -17.66 23.00
CA PRO A 360 -6.55 -17.59 24.46
C PRO A 360 -6.12 -16.23 25.04
N VAL A 361 -5.23 -15.53 24.34
CA VAL A 361 -4.76 -14.18 24.73
C VAL A 361 -5.87 -13.14 24.59
N ALA A 362 -6.76 -13.26 23.59
CA ALA A 362 -7.89 -12.35 23.42
C ALA A 362 -8.87 -12.45 24.60
N THR A 363 -9.14 -13.67 25.10
CA THR A 363 -9.97 -13.88 26.29
C THR A 363 -9.35 -13.25 27.53
N VAL A 364 -8.05 -13.46 27.75
CA VAL A 364 -7.32 -12.81 28.86
C VAL A 364 -7.35 -11.30 28.71
N PHE A 365 -7.18 -10.79 27.48
CA PHE A 365 -7.24 -9.37 27.20
C PHE A 365 -8.59 -8.76 27.56
N ARG A 366 -9.70 -9.38 27.16
CA ARG A 366 -11.05 -8.95 27.52
C ARG A 366 -11.26 -8.91 29.02
N GLN A 367 -10.80 -9.93 29.74
CA GLN A 367 -10.90 -9.96 31.20
C GLN A 367 -10.11 -8.81 31.84
N VAL A 368 -8.84 -8.63 31.45
CA VAL A 368 -7.99 -7.56 31.98
C VAL A 368 -8.55 -6.18 31.62
N LEU A 369 -9.11 -6.02 30.42
CA LEU A 369 -9.78 -4.80 30.00
C LEU A 369 -10.98 -4.49 30.91
N ALA A 370 -11.89 -5.45 31.12
CA ALA A 370 -13.06 -5.29 31.98
C ALA A 370 -12.68 -4.89 33.42
N GLU A 371 -11.72 -5.61 34.01
CA GLU A 371 -11.24 -5.33 35.36
C GLU A 371 -10.56 -3.94 35.46
N THR A 372 -9.87 -3.49 34.41
CA THR A 372 -9.17 -2.20 34.39
C THR A 372 -10.15 -1.04 34.26
N VAL A 373 -11.13 -1.16 33.35
CA VAL A 373 -12.21 -0.17 33.20
C VAL A 373 -13.06 -0.13 34.48
N GLY A 374 -13.39 -1.29 35.05
CA GLY A 374 -14.16 -1.39 36.31
C GLY A 374 -13.46 -0.80 37.53
N ALA A 375 -12.11 -0.81 37.57
CA ALA A 375 -11.33 -0.10 38.58
C ALA A 375 -11.33 1.44 38.38
N GLY A 376 -11.99 1.93 37.33
CA GLY A 376 -11.97 3.33 36.94
C GLY A 376 -10.62 3.75 36.38
N VAL A 377 -9.92 2.89 35.65
CA VAL A 377 -8.77 3.31 34.85
C VAL A 377 -9.24 3.46 33.41
N ALA A 378 -8.77 4.50 32.71
CA ALA A 378 -9.11 4.66 31.32
C ALA A 378 -8.33 3.68 30.45
N VAL A 379 -9.02 3.02 29.52
CA VAL A 379 -8.38 2.15 28.53
C VAL A 379 -8.75 2.64 27.15
N VAL A 380 -7.74 3.05 26.39
CA VAL A 380 -7.93 3.53 25.02
C VAL A 380 -7.26 2.56 24.06
N CYS A 381 -8.07 1.93 23.22
CA CYS A 381 -7.60 1.05 22.16
C CYS A 381 -7.61 1.81 20.84
N THR A 382 -6.55 1.70 20.04
CA THR A 382 -6.54 2.25 18.67
C THR A 382 -6.54 1.13 17.64
N THR A 383 -7.22 1.34 16.52
CA THR A 383 -7.22 0.41 15.38
C THR A 383 -7.19 1.15 14.06
N SER A 384 -6.58 0.53 13.04
CA SER A 384 -6.69 0.97 11.65
C SER A 384 -7.77 0.25 10.86
N ARG A 385 -8.27 -0.87 11.39
CA ARG A 385 -9.22 -1.79 10.77
C ARG A 385 -10.29 -2.14 11.79
N PRO A 386 -11.26 -1.25 12.06
CA PRO A 386 -12.28 -1.48 13.07
C PRO A 386 -13.05 -2.80 12.88
N GLU A 387 -13.22 -3.26 11.65
CA GLU A 387 -13.81 -4.54 11.27
C GLU A 387 -12.99 -5.76 11.68
N ALA A 388 -11.67 -5.63 11.77
CA ALA A 388 -10.77 -6.71 12.17
C ALA A 388 -10.69 -6.90 13.70
N VAL A 389 -11.36 -6.05 14.48
CA VAL A 389 -11.38 -6.11 15.94
C VAL A 389 -12.56 -6.95 16.42
N ASP A 390 -12.35 -7.80 17.44
CA ASP A 390 -13.38 -8.59 18.12
C ASP A 390 -14.61 -7.71 18.44
N PRO A 391 -15.79 -7.99 17.83
CA PRO A 391 -17.02 -7.24 18.09
C PRO A 391 -17.40 -7.24 19.58
N GLY A 392 -17.03 -8.28 20.33
CA GLY A 392 -17.26 -8.41 21.76
C GLY A 392 -16.52 -7.38 22.60
N LEU A 393 -15.46 -6.74 22.09
CA LEU A 393 -14.79 -5.62 22.78
C LEU A 393 -15.65 -4.35 22.82
N ARG A 394 -16.70 -4.26 22.00
CA ARG A 394 -17.62 -3.12 21.95
C ARG A 394 -18.76 -3.23 22.96
N ALA A 395 -18.66 -4.17 23.90
CA ALA A 395 -19.65 -4.31 24.97
C ALA A 395 -19.68 -3.03 25.84
N PRO A 396 -20.85 -2.66 26.43
CA PRO A 396 -21.00 -1.43 27.21
C PRO A 396 -20.04 -1.28 28.40
N ASP A 397 -19.59 -2.41 28.95
CA ASP A 397 -18.64 -2.52 30.06
C ASP A 397 -17.17 -2.54 29.62
N LEU A 398 -16.90 -2.54 28.31
CA LEU A 398 -15.58 -2.53 27.70
C LEU A 398 -15.37 -1.23 26.92
N LEU A 399 -15.20 -1.28 25.60
CA LEU A 399 -14.94 -0.12 24.74
C LEU A 399 -16.25 0.50 24.24
N SER A 400 -16.98 1.13 25.16
CA SER A 400 -18.32 1.69 24.90
C SER A 400 -18.31 2.92 23.99
N LEU A 401 -17.29 3.78 24.09
CA LEU A 401 -17.17 4.98 23.26
C LEU A 401 -16.34 4.69 21.99
N ARG A 402 -16.79 5.24 20.86
CA ARG A 402 -16.08 5.16 19.58
C ARG A 402 -15.76 6.55 19.06
N ILE A 403 -14.47 6.80 18.83
CA ILE A 403 -13.99 8.03 18.20
C ILE A 403 -13.42 7.65 16.83
N THR A 404 -13.94 8.28 15.77
CA THR A 404 -13.45 8.05 14.41
C THR A 404 -12.57 9.22 13.96
N VAL A 405 -11.35 8.90 13.54
CA VAL A 405 -10.41 9.82 12.91
C VAL A 405 -10.52 9.65 11.39
N PRO A 406 -11.09 10.63 10.66
CA PRO A 406 -11.26 10.54 9.21
C PRO A 406 -9.92 10.70 8.46
N LEU A 407 -9.93 10.37 7.18
CA LEU A 407 -8.85 10.76 6.26
C LEU A 407 -8.82 12.29 6.13
N PRO A 408 -7.63 12.91 6.11
CA PRO A 408 -7.56 14.35 6.00
C PRO A 408 -7.86 14.79 4.56
N ASP A 409 -8.81 15.73 4.42
CA ASP A 409 -9.08 16.41 3.16
C ASP A 409 -7.94 17.39 2.79
N GLN A 410 -8.04 18.06 1.63
CA GLN A 410 -6.98 18.98 1.19
C GLN A 410 -6.77 20.14 2.17
N ALA A 411 -7.85 20.71 2.73
CA ALA A 411 -7.76 21.83 3.66
C ALA A 411 -7.04 21.41 4.94
N LEU A 412 -7.37 20.23 5.47
CA LEU A 412 -6.74 19.66 6.63
C LEU A 412 -5.27 19.29 6.38
N ARG A 413 -4.94 18.71 5.22
CA ARG A 413 -3.53 18.44 4.87
C ARG A 413 -2.70 19.72 4.79
N ARG A 414 -3.26 20.83 4.30
CA ARG A 414 -2.61 22.15 4.33
C ARG A 414 -2.35 22.61 5.76
N GLU A 415 -3.32 22.47 6.66
CA GLU A 415 -3.15 22.81 8.08
C GLU A 415 -2.05 21.95 8.73
N GLN A 416 -2.08 20.64 8.49
CA GLN A 416 -1.06 19.69 8.92
C GLN A 416 0.33 20.06 8.42
N LEU A 417 0.48 20.36 7.12
CA LEU A 417 1.73 20.83 6.55
C LEU A 417 2.22 22.12 7.22
N THR A 418 1.31 23.08 7.48
CA THR A 418 1.65 24.34 8.14
C THR A 418 2.25 24.11 9.54
N VAL A 419 1.67 23.19 10.30
CA VAL A 419 2.20 22.80 11.62
C VAL A 419 3.54 22.07 11.50
N LEU A 420 3.64 21.09 10.59
CA LEU A 420 4.84 20.29 10.39
C LEU A 420 6.04 21.11 9.86
N THR A 421 5.78 22.18 9.10
CA THR A 421 6.82 23.07 8.58
C THR A 421 7.15 24.24 9.50
N ARG A 422 6.52 24.35 10.68
CA ARG A 422 6.71 25.52 11.57
C ARG A 422 8.17 25.74 12.00
N GLN A 423 8.93 24.66 12.16
CA GLN A 423 10.35 24.69 12.52
C GLN A 423 11.27 24.53 11.29
N VAL A 424 10.72 24.45 10.08
CA VAL A 424 11.47 24.24 8.86
C VAL A 424 11.62 25.58 8.13
N PRO A 425 12.85 26.05 7.86
CA PRO A 425 13.04 27.27 7.07
C PRO A 425 12.61 27.04 5.62
N LEU A 426 11.50 27.63 5.22
CA LEU A 426 10.94 27.54 3.86
C LEU A 426 11.43 28.69 2.99
N ALA A 427 11.69 28.40 1.70
CA ALA A 427 11.92 29.44 0.71
C ALA A 427 10.61 30.11 0.26
N GLU A 428 10.70 31.31 -0.31
CA GLU A 428 9.54 32.12 -0.70
C GLU A 428 8.68 31.50 -1.80
N ASP A 429 9.21 30.53 -2.55
CA ASP A 429 8.52 29.83 -3.64
C ASP A 429 7.58 28.71 -3.13
N VAL A 430 7.68 28.32 -1.85
CA VAL A 430 6.90 27.20 -1.31
C VAL A 430 5.41 27.57 -1.23
N ARG A 431 4.57 26.70 -1.79
CA ARG A 431 3.10 26.84 -1.77
C ARG A 431 2.48 25.58 -1.13
N LEU A 432 2.18 25.65 0.16
CA LEU A 432 1.63 24.49 0.89
C LEU A 432 0.25 24.04 0.38
N ASP A 433 -0.54 24.93 -0.23
CA ASP A 433 -1.80 24.57 -0.92
C ASP A 433 -1.57 23.59 -2.07
N GLU A 434 -0.51 23.84 -2.84
CA GLU A 434 -0.15 23.02 -3.99
C GLU A 434 0.37 21.67 -3.52
N VAL A 435 1.22 21.65 -2.49
CA VAL A 435 1.69 20.41 -1.87
C VAL A 435 0.49 19.60 -1.34
N ALA A 436 -0.44 20.22 -0.60
CA ALA A 436 -1.63 19.55 -0.07
C ALA A 436 -2.56 19.00 -1.18
N GLY A 437 -2.67 19.72 -2.30
CA GLY A 437 -3.41 19.28 -3.49
C GLY A 437 -2.77 18.11 -4.22
N ARG A 438 -1.44 17.94 -4.09
CA ARG A 438 -0.67 16.82 -4.66
C ARG A 438 -0.47 15.65 -3.69
N THR A 439 -1.04 15.72 -2.48
CA THR A 439 -0.96 14.67 -1.47
C THR A 439 -2.31 14.04 -1.11
N PRO A 440 -3.23 13.75 -2.04
CA PRO A 440 -4.46 13.05 -1.68
C PRO A 440 -4.16 11.68 -1.08
N GLY A 441 -4.94 11.29 -0.08
CA GLY A 441 -4.72 10.08 0.71
C GLY A 441 -3.59 10.16 1.74
N PHE A 442 -2.72 11.18 1.73
CA PHE A 442 -1.66 11.28 2.74
C PHE A 442 -2.26 11.51 4.13
N VAL A 443 -1.77 10.77 5.13
CA VAL A 443 -2.06 11.03 6.54
C VAL A 443 -0.98 11.89 7.18
N ALA A 444 -1.19 12.33 8.42
CA ALA A 444 -0.23 13.15 9.16
C ALA A 444 1.20 12.56 9.18
N ALA A 445 1.33 11.23 9.35
CA ALA A 445 2.63 10.56 9.30
C ALA A 445 3.32 10.65 7.92
N ASP A 446 2.54 10.59 6.83
CA ASP A 446 3.04 10.69 5.46
C ASP A 446 3.49 12.11 5.15
N LEU A 447 2.69 13.11 5.57
CA LEU A 447 3.06 14.52 5.45
C LEU A 447 4.33 14.84 6.25
N ALA A 448 4.47 14.26 7.44
CA ALA A 448 5.69 14.41 8.22
C ALA A 448 6.89 13.75 7.53
N ALA A 449 6.70 12.59 6.88
CA ALA A 449 7.73 11.96 6.08
C ALA A 449 8.09 12.80 4.84
N LEU A 450 7.10 13.39 4.18
CA LEU A 450 7.28 14.29 3.04
C LEU A 450 8.11 15.52 3.42
N VAL A 451 7.77 16.17 4.53
CA VAL A 451 8.52 17.34 5.04
C VAL A 451 9.96 16.95 5.40
N ARG A 452 10.17 15.80 6.05
CA ARG A 452 11.51 15.29 6.36
C ARG A 452 12.32 15.01 5.10
N GLU A 453 11.72 14.36 4.10
CA GLU A 453 12.39 14.04 2.83
C GLU A 453 12.76 15.31 2.05
N ALA A 454 11.85 16.29 2.00
CA ALA A 454 12.14 17.60 1.42
C ALA A 454 13.29 18.30 2.16
N GLY A 455 13.32 18.22 3.49
CA GLY A 455 14.43 18.72 4.31
C GLY A 455 15.78 18.03 4.04
N VAL A 456 15.79 16.71 3.90
CA VAL A 456 17.00 15.94 3.54
C VAL A 456 17.51 16.35 2.17
N ARG A 457 16.62 16.53 1.20
CA ARG A 457 16.99 16.98 -0.16
C ARG A 457 17.55 18.39 -0.17
N ALA A 458 16.92 19.31 0.56
CA ALA A 458 17.42 20.66 0.74
C ALA A 458 18.83 20.64 1.36
N ALA A 459 19.05 19.82 2.40
CA ALA A 459 20.36 19.67 3.04
C ALA A 459 21.42 19.06 2.10
N LEU A 460 21.05 18.08 1.27
CA LEU A 460 21.95 17.50 0.28
C LEU A 460 22.30 18.47 -0.86
N ARG A 461 21.38 19.36 -1.21
CA ARG A 461 21.56 20.44 -2.19
C ARG A 461 22.42 21.57 -1.62
N GLN A 462 22.33 21.84 -0.33
CA GLN A 462 22.94 22.99 0.36
C GLN A 462 23.92 22.55 1.48
N LYS A 463 24.79 21.57 1.19
CA LYS A 463 25.68 20.95 2.21
C LYS A 463 26.61 21.92 2.94
N THR A 464 26.97 23.02 2.30
CA THR A 464 27.91 24.02 2.81
C THR A 464 27.24 25.35 3.12
N ALA A 465 25.91 25.42 3.09
CA ALA A 465 25.19 26.65 3.39
C ALA A 465 24.99 26.80 4.90
N ASP A 466 25.23 28.00 5.43
CA ASP A 466 25.05 28.30 6.86
C ASP A 466 23.57 28.32 7.28
N ALA A 467 22.65 28.60 6.35
CA ALA A 467 21.20 28.63 6.58
C ALA A 467 20.45 27.98 5.42
N PRO A 468 20.38 26.64 5.36
CA PRO A 468 19.68 25.95 4.27
C PRO A 468 18.17 26.16 4.36
N THR A 469 17.54 26.42 3.22
CA THR A 469 16.07 26.56 3.10
C THR A 469 15.48 25.46 2.22
N VAL A 470 14.27 25.00 2.56
CA VAL A 470 13.51 24.03 1.76
C VAL A 470 12.73 24.77 0.67
N ALA A 471 12.97 24.43 -0.60
CA ALA A 471 12.30 25.03 -1.75
C ALA A 471 11.15 24.15 -2.28
N MET A 472 10.30 24.71 -3.15
CA MET A 472 9.19 23.95 -3.76
C MET A 472 9.67 22.76 -4.60
N ALA A 473 10.86 22.89 -5.20
CA ALA A 473 11.53 21.80 -5.92
C ALA A 473 11.85 20.60 -5.00
N ASP A 474 12.23 20.85 -3.74
CA ASP A 474 12.55 19.78 -2.79
C ASP A 474 11.27 19.01 -2.39
N PHE A 475 10.13 19.70 -2.21
CA PHE A 475 8.82 19.07 -2.03
C PHE A 475 8.38 18.27 -3.25
N THR A 476 8.56 18.82 -4.45
CA THR A 476 8.21 18.13 -5.71
C THR A 476 8.99 16.84 -5.86
N ALA A 477 10.30 16.87 -5.59
CA ALA A 477 11.13 15.68 -5.64
C ALA A 477 10.85 14.70 -4.48
N ALA A 478 10.41 15.20 -3.31
CA ALA A 478 10.00 14.35 -2.20
C ALA A 478 8.69 13.60 -2.51
N LEU A 479 7.75 14.22 -3.23
CA LEU A 479 6.50 13.59 -3.66
C LEU A 479 6.72 12.40 -4.61
N GLU A 480 7.85 12.35 -5.32
CA GLU A 480 8.20 11.21 -6.19
C GLU A 480 8.56 9.95 -5.39
N VAL A 481 9.04 10.11 -4.15
CA VAL A 481 9.54 9.02 -3.32
C VAL A 481 8.60 8.69 -2.16
N VAL A 482 7.98 9.70 -1.55
CA VAL A 482 7.06 9.51 -0.43
C VAL A 482 5.69 9.13 -0.97
N ARG A 483 5.27 7.90 -0.67
CA ARG A 483 3.94 7.39 -1.03
C ARG A 483 3.01 7.40 0.20
N PRO A 484 1.71 7.67 0.00
CA PRO A 484 0.72 7.64 1.07
C PRO A 484 0.59 6.23 1.69
N THR A 485 0.48 6.16 3.02
CA THR A 485 0.29 4.90 3.76
C THR A 485 -1.14 4.37 3.67
N THR A 486 -2.09 5.16 3.20
CA THR A 486 -3.49 4.74 2.99
C THR A 486 -3.67 3.94 1.72
N MET A 487 -2.92 4.28 0.67
CA MET A 487 -2.83 3.52 -0.59
C MET A 487 -2.07 2.21 -0.45
N ALA A 488 -1.64 1.92 0.78
CA ALA A 488 -0.97 0.71 1.15
C ALA A 488 -2.02 -0.44 1.30
N ALA A 489 -3.16 -0.23 1.96
CA ALA A 489 -4.10 -1.32 2.29
C ALA A 489 -5.13 -1.67 1.18
N SER A 490 -5.21 -0.87 0.13
CA SER A 490 -6.02 -1.09 -1.09
C SER A 490 -5.71 0.01 -2.09
N THR A 491 -5.79 -0.32 -3.39
CA THR A 491 -5.60 0.47 -4.61
C THR A 491 -6.42 1.76 -4.63
N LEU A 492 -6.08 2.69 -3.73
CA LEU A 492 -6.14 4.11 -4.03
C LEU A 492 -4.99 4.33 -4.99
N GLU A 493 -5.29 4.62 -6.25
CA GLU A 493 -4.28 5.04 -7.21
C GLU A 493 -4.59 6.49 -7.56
N LEU A 494 -3.59 7.36 -7.43
CA LEU A 494 -3.60 8.62 -8.15
C LEU A 494 -3.39 8.26 -9.60
N ALA A 495 -4.39 8.53 -10.43
CA ALA A 495 -4.22 8.40 -11.86
C ALA A 495 -3.31 9.53 -12.35
N ASP A 496 -2.11 9.16 -12.80
CA ASP A 496 -1.19 10.06 -13.50
C ASP A 496 -1.67 10.38 -14.93
N VAL A 497 -2.66 9.63 -15.42
CA VAL A 497 -3.28 9.79 -16.74
C VAL A 497 -4.44 10.78 -16.63
N THR A 498 -4.52 11.71 -17.58
CA THR A 498 -5.60 12.69 -17.67
C THR A 498 -6.52 12.42 -18.86
N LEU A 499 -7.70 13.04 -18.90
CA LEU A 499 -8.63 12.93 -20.04
C LEU A 499 -8.01 13.45 -21.35
N ASP A 500 -7.01 14.31 -21.26
CA ASP A 500 -6.25 14.81 -22.42
C ASP A 500 -5.40 13.71 -23.06
N ASP A 501 -5.00 12.69 -22.29
CA ASP A 501 -4.20 11.55 -22.77
C ASP A 501 -5.06 10.46 -23.45
N VAL A 502 -6.38 10.56 -23.37
CA VAL A 502 -7.30 9.62 -24.03
C VAL A 502 -7.57 10.11 -25.44
N GLY A 503 -7.08 9.41 -26.46
CA GLY A 503 -7.43 9.71 -27.86
C GLY A 503 -8.92 9.46 -28.12
N ASP A 504 -9.54 10.36 -28.88
CA ASP A 504 -10.90 10.33 -29.45
C ASP A 504 -11.98 9.52 -28.69
N MET A 505 -12.93 10.26 -28.11
CA MET A 505 -14.11 9.78 -27.38
C MET A 505 -14.92 11.00 -26.91
N VAL A 506 -15.07 12.04 -27.75
CA VAL A 506 -15.53 13.38 -27.32
C VAL A 506 -16.86 13.31 -26.56
N GLU A 507 -17.85 12.64 -27.14
CA GLU A 507 -19.17 12.49 -26.53
C GLU A 507 -19.13 11.68 -25.22
N VAL A 508 -18.35 10.59 -25.19
CA VAL A 508 -18.20 9.75 -24.00
C VAL A 508 -17.51 10.52 -22.87
N LYS A 509 -16.47 11.30 -23.19
CA LYS A 509 -15.75 12.15 -22.23
C LYS A 509 -16.64 13.25 -21.67
N GLU A 510 -17.46 13.87 -22.51
CA GLU A 510 -18.42 14.89 -22.07
C GLU A 510 -19.43 14.26 -21.10
N GLN A 511 -20.07 13.16 -21.49
CA GLN A 511 -21.04 12.46 -20.62
C GLN A 511 -20.42 12.03 -19.28
N LEU A 512 -19.18 11.54 -19.27
CA LEU A 512 -18.48 11.16 -18.03
C LEU A 512 -18.05 12.36 -17.20
N THR A 513 -17.68 13.46 -17.85
CA THR A 513 -17.35 14.71 -17.17
C THR A 513 -18.57 15.23 -16.40
N GLU A 514 -19.74 15.25 -17.04
CA GLU A 514 -20.97 15.71 -16.40
C GLU A 514 -21.46 14.77 -15.30
N SER A 515 -21.39 13.46 -15.54
CA SER A 515 -21.97 12.46 -14.63
C SER A 515 -21.05 12.03 -13.48
N VAL A 516 -19.74 12.21 -13.61
CA VAL A 516 -18.76 11.76 -12.60
C VAL A 516 -17.90 12.90 -12.09
N LEU A 517 -17.29 13.67 -13.01
CA LEU A 517 -16.30 14.67 -12.63
C LEU A 517 -16.94 15.89 -11.94
N TRP A 518 -18.05 16.39 -12.47
CA TRP A 518 -18.74 17.55 -11.87
C TRP A 518 -19.27 17.29 -10.45
N PRO A 519 -19.93 16.15 -10.14
CA PRO A 519 -20.33 15.84 -8.76
C PRO A 519 -19.15 15.80 -7.77
N LEU A 520 -17.98 15.34 -8.21
CA LEU A 520 -16.78 15.26 -7.36
C LEU A 520 -16.08 16.61 -7.21
N THR A 521 -16.10 17.44 -8.26
CA THR A 521 -15.36 18.72 -8.30
C THR A 521 -16.18 19.91 -7.79
N TYR A 522 -17.50 19.90 -7.99
CA TYR A 522 -18.40 21.02 -7.69
C TYR A 522 -19.61 20.63 -6.83
N PRO A 523 -19.44 19.94 -5.70
CA PRO A 523 -20.56 19.45 -4.89
C PRO A 523 -21.45 20.58 -4.35
N ASP A 524 -20.88 21.74 -4.00
CA ASP A 524 -21.62 22.90 -3.51
C ASP A 524 -22.57 23.49 -4.56
N THR A 525 -22.19 23.42 -5.84
CA THR A 525 -23.04 23.90 -6.94
C THR A 525 -24.28 23.02 -7.08
N PHE A 526 -24.14 21.70 -7.00
CA PHE A 526 -25.28 20.77 -7.00
C PHE A 526 -26.20 21.02 -5.80
N ALA A 527 -25.62 21.17 -4.60
CA ALA A 527 -26.39 21.46 -3.38
C ALA A 527 -27.16 22.78 -3.49
N ARG A 528 -26.53 23.83 -4.02
CA ARG A 528 -27.14 25.16 -4.18
C ARG A 528 -28.22 25.20 -5.26
N LEU A 529 -28.09 24.39 -6.31
CA LEU A 529 -29.10 24.25 -7.37
C LEU A 529 -30.22 23.26 -7.02
N GLY A 530 -30.09 22.51 -5.93
CA GLY A 530 -31.08 21.50 -5.52
C GLY A 530 -31.15 20.28 -6.45
N VAL A 531 -30.13 20.08 -7.28
CA VAL A 531 -30.06 18.95 -8.23
C VAL A 531 -29.35 17.78 -7.57
N GLN A 532 -29.96 16.60 -7.61
CA GLN A 532 -29.30 15.38 -7.14
C GLN A 532 -28.31 14.90 -8.21
N PRO A 533 -27.01 14.75 -7.87
CA PRO A 533 -26.06 14.17 -8.81
C PRO A 533 -26.38 12.69 -9.05
N PRO A 534 -26.07 12.16 -10.25
CA PRO A 534 -26.27 10.74 -10.53
C PRO A 534 -25.43 9.88 -9.59
N ARG A 535 -26.00 8.77 -9.12
CA ARG A 535 -25.36 7.91 -8.10
C ARG A 535 -24.30 6.98 -8.68
N GLY A 536 -24.47 6.58 -9.93
CA GLY A 536 -23.49 5.72 -10.57
C GLY A 536 -23.67 5.60 -12.08
N VAL A 537 -22.56 5.25 -12.72
CA VAL A 537 -22.43 5.12 -14.17
C VAL A 537 -21.98 3.70 -14.50
N LEU A 538 -22.58 3.08 -15.51
CA LEU A 538 -22.12 1.81 -16.08
C LEU A 538 -21.54 2.04 -17.47
N LEU A 539 -20.23 1.83 -17.60
CA LEU A 539 -19.54 1.76 -18.87
C LEU A 539 -19.70 0.37 -19.49
N TYR A 540 -20.10 0.30 -20.75
CA TYR A 540 -20.14 -0.95 -21.49
C TYR A 540 -19.67 -0.78 -22.93
N GLY A 541 -19.09 -1.82 -23.49
CA GLY A 541 -18.53 -1.78 -24.84
C GLY A 541 -17.62 -2.97 -25.11
N PRO A 542 -17.05 -3.09 -26.32
CA PRO A 542 -16.22 -4.23 -26.69
C PRO A 542 -14.97 -4.34 -25.79
N PRO A 543 -14.42 -5.55 -25.63
CA PRO A 543 -13.16 -5.72 -24.91
C PRO A 543 -12.03 -4.92 -25.58
N GLY A 544 -11.08 -4.43 -24.79
CA GLY A 544 -9.91 -3.72 -25.33
C GLY A 544 -10.16 -2.29 -25.83
N CYS A 545 -11.37 -1.74 -25.70
CA CYS A 545 -11.69 -0.36 -26.12
C CYS A 545 -11.44 0.71 -25.04
N GLY A 546 -10.63 0.41 -24.02
CA GLY A 546 -10.16 1.43 -23.09
C GLY A 546 -11.11 1.85 -21.96
N LYS A 547 -12.16 1.08 -21.63
CA LYS A 547 -13.07 1.37 -20.49
C LYS A 547 -12.33 1.63 -19.17
N THR A 548 -11.45 0.72 -18.78
CA THR A 548 -10.62 0.86 -17.57
C THR A 548 -9.72 2.10 -17.65
N PHE A 549 -9.08 2.32 -18.81
CA PHE A 549 -8.19 3.45 -19.05
C PHE A 549 -8.92 4.79 -18.97
N LEU A 550 -10.14 4.88 -19.50
CA LEU A 550 -10.99 6.06 -19.48
C LEU A 550 -11.38 6.45 -18.06
N VAL A 551 -11.71 5.48 -17.20
CA VAL A 551 -12.03 5.75 -15.78
C VAL A 551 -10.79 6.21 -15.02
N THR A 552 -9.63 5.59 -15.27
CA THR A 552 -8.36 6.05 -14.70
C THR A 552 -8.09 7.50 -15.12
N ALA A 553 -8.21 7.82 -16.41
CA ALA A 553 -8.00 9.18 -16.94
C ALA A 553 -8.96 10.24 -16.36
N LEU A 554 -10.23 9.86 -16.19
CA LEU A 554 -11.28 10.70 -15.60
C LEU A 554 -10.94 11.05 -14.15
N ALA A 555 -10.47 10.07 -13.38
CA ALA A 555 -10.07 10.31 -12.02
C ALA A 555 -8.85 11.21 -11.86
N GLY A 556 -7.85 11.05 -12.74
CA GLY A 556 -6.66 11.89 -12.73
C GLY A 556 -7.01 13.36 -12.99
N SER A 557 -7.96 13.59 -13.90
CA SER A 557 -8.48 14.93 -14.22
C SER A 557 -9.21 15.58 -13.04
N GLY A 558 -9.94 14.79 -12.24
CA GLY A 558 -10.67 15.27 -11.07
C GLY A 558 -9.89 15.35 -9.78
N ARG A 559 -8.63 14.87 -9.75
CA ARG A 559 -7.81 14.74 -8.53
C ARG A 559 -8.58 14.06 -7.38
N ALA A 560 -9.51 13.18 -7.72
CA ALA A 560 -10.31 12.43 -6.76
C ALA A 560 -9.58 11.15 -6.37
N ASN A 561 -9.87 10.64 -5.18
CA ASN A 561 -9.38 9.34 -4.75
C ASN A 561 -10.03 8.25 -5.62
N VAL A 562 -9.30 7.22 -6.06
CA VAL A 562 -9.86 6.13 -6.90
C VAL A 562 -9.76 4.82 -6.18
N LEU A 563 -10.88 4.18 -5.85
CA LEU A 563 -10.89 2.80 -5.36
C LEU A 563 -11.25 1.86 -6.50
N SER A 564 -10.24 1.24 -7.11
CA SER A 564 -10.43 0.29 -8.22
C SER A 564 -10.43 -1.15 -7.72
N VAL A 565 -11.45 -1.90 -8.12
CA VAL A 565 -11.58 -3.33 -7.81
C VAL A 565 -12.12 -4.10 -9.01
N LYS A 566 -11.49 -5.25 -9.32
CA LYS A 566 -11.97 -6.18 -10.35
C LYS A 566 -12.94 -7.19 -9.74
N GLY A 567 -14.06 -7.46 -10.42
CA GLY A 567 -15.09 -8.39 -9.96
C GLY A 567 -14.55 -9.78 -9.61
N ALA A 568 -13.67 -10.34 -10.45
CA ALA A 568 -13.05 -11.65 -10.22
C ALA A 568 -12.12 -11.67 -8.97
N GLU A 569 -11.49 -10.54 -8.63
CA GLU A 569 -10.60 -10.45 -7.46
C GLU A 569 -11.38 -10.44 -6.14
N LEU A 570 -12.55 -9.81 -6.10
CA LEU A 570 -13.42 -9.79 -4.91
C LEU A 570 -13.95 -11.17 -4.53
N LEU A 571 -14.21 -12.01 -5.54
CA LEU A 571 -14.71 -13.36 -5.35
C LEU A 571 -13.60 -14.36 -4.97
N SER A 572 -12.38 -14.17 -5.47
CA SER A 572 -11.27 -15.12 -5.29
C SER A 572 -10.41 -14.87 -4.04
N LYS A 573 -10.19 -13.61 -3.63
CA LYS A 573 -9.39 -13.29 -2.44
C LYS A 573 -10.08 -13.65 -1.11
N TRP A 574 -11.40 -13.83 -1.13
CA TRP A 574 -12.24 -13.88 0.07
C TRP A 574 -13.26 -15.02 0.02
N VAL A 575 -12.78 -16.27 0.02
CA VAL A 575 -13.66 -17.46 0.09
C VAL A 575 -14.45 -17.42 1.40
N GLY A 576 -15.73 -17.04 1.33
CA GLY A 576 -16.63 -16.91 2.48
C GLY A 576 -16.85 -15.48 3.01
N GLU A 577 -16.10 -14.48 2.52
CA GLU A 577 -16.12 -13.10 3.04
C GLU A 577 -16.38 -12.00 2.00
N SER A 578 -16.69 -12.33 0.74
CA SER A 578 -16.89 -11.34 -0.33
C SER A 578 -17.95 -10.27 -0.02
N GLU A 579 -18.96 -10.58 0.79
CA GLU A 579 -19.96 -9.61 1.27
C GLU A 579 -19.34 -8.52 2.16
N ARG A 580 -18.44 -8.92 3.07
CA ARG A 580 -17.72 -8.00 3.97
C ARG A 580 -16.79 -7.11 3.15
N ALA A 581 -16.12 -7.65 2.15
CA ALA A 581 -15.24 -6.91 1.26
C ALA A 581 -15.97 -5.78 0.49
N VAL A 582 -17.21 -6.03 0.03
CA VAL A 582 -18.03 -4.99 -0.62
C VAL A 582 -18.40 -3.88 0.37
N ARG A 583 -18.87 -4.22 1.58
CA ARG A 583 -19.17 -3.21 2.61
C ARG A 583 -17.94 -2.37 2.97
N GLU A 584 -16.80 -3.03 3.07
CA GLU A 584 -15.53 -2.39 3.40
C GLU A 584 -15.07 -1.43 2.31
N LEU A 585 -15.21 -1.82 1.04
CA LEU A 585 -14.93 -0.96 -0.11
C LEU A 585 -15.72 0.36 -0.04
N PHE A 586 -17.03 0.27 0.18
CA PHE A 586 -17.90 1.44 0.25
C PHE A 586 -17.72 2.27 1.53
N ARG A 587 -17.39 1.63 2.66
CA ARG A 587 -17.00 2.34 3.89
C ARG A 587 -15.73 3.18 3.65
N ARG A 588 -14.69 2.58 3.07
CA ARG A 588 -13.45 3.30 2.72
C ARG A 588 -13.71 4.43 1.76
N ALA A 589 -14.56 4.22 0.75
CA ALA A 589 -14.91 5.25 -0.22
C ALA A 589 -15.53 6.49 0.45
N ARG A 590 -16.46 6.26 1.41
CA ARG A 590 -17.10 7.32 2.21
C ARG A 590 -16.10 8.04 3.12
N GLU A 591 -15.22 7.30 3.79
CA GLU A 591 -14.18 7.88 4.65
C GLU A 591 -13.13 8.69 3.88
N ALA A 592 -12.89 8.33 2.61
CA ALA A 592 -11.93 8.97 1.73
C ALA A 592 -12.54 10.04 0.81
N ALA A 593 -13.83 10.40 0.97
CA ALA A 593 -14.50 11.31 0.04
C ALA A 593 -13.74 12.66 -0.10
N PRO A 594 -13.58 13.23 -1.32
CA PRO A 594 -14.19 12.81 -2.58
C PRO A 594 -13.53 11.58 -3.23
N THR A 595 -14.32 10.55 -3.55
CA THR A 595 -13.83 9.25 -4.05
C THR A 595 -14.63 8.73 -5.25
N LEU A 596 -13.94 8.22 -6.25
CA LEU A 596 -14.46 7.43 -7.34
C LEU A 596 -14.28 5.94 -7.02
N VAL A 597 -15.37 5.17 -6.95
CA VAL A 597 -15.32 3.70 -6.81
C VAL A 597 -15.44 3.08 -8.19
N PHE A 598 -14.39 2.42 -8.67
CA PHE A 598 -14.37 1.75 -9.96
C PHE A 598 -14.53 0.23 -9.80
N LEU A 599 -15.63 -0.32 -10.32
CA LEU A 599 -15.96 -1.73 -10.33
C LEU A 599 -15.76 -2.30 -11.74
N ASP A 600 -14.59 -2.84 -12.02
CA ASP A 600 -14.29 -3.48 -13.31
C ASP A 600 -14.86 -4.90 -13.36
N GLU A 601 -15.27 -5.35 -14.54
CA GLU A 601 -15.93 -6.65 -14.74
C GLU A 601 -17.14 -6.86 -13.81
N VAL A 602 -18.05 -5.88 -13.77
CA VAL A 602 -19.22 -5.93 -12.87
C VAL A 602 -20.15 -7.12 -13.19
N ASP A 603 -20.12 -7.66 -14.41
CA ASP A 603 -20.85 -8.89 -14.77
C ASP A 603 -20.34 -10.13 -14.02
N ALA A 604 -19.07 -10.14 -13.60
CA ALA A 604 -18.54 -11.21 -12.74
C ALA A 604 -18.97 -11.04 -11.28
N LEU A 605 -19.06 -9.79 -10.79
CA LEU A 605 -19.44 -9.49 -9.41
C LEU A 605 -20.94 -9.64 -9.16
N ALA A 606 -21.74 -9.25 -10.15
CA ALA A 606 -23.19 -9.20 -10.05
C ALA A 606 -23.90 -9.77 -11.29
N PRO A 607 -23.75 -11.09 -11.54
CA PRO A 607 -24.45 -11.77 -12.61
C PRO A 607 -25.96 -11.81 -12.35
N VAL A 608 -26.76 -12.05 -13.40
CA VAL A 608 -28.19 -12.31 -13.28
C VAL A 608 -28.44 -13.46 -12.29
N ARG A 609 -29.30 -13.22 -11.30
CA ARG A 609 -29.62 -14.17 -10.22
C ARG A 609 -30.06 -15.53 -10.77
N GLY A 610 -29.57 -16.60 -10.16
CA GLY A 610 -29.87 -17.98 -10.55
C GLY A 610 -29.01 -18.55 -11.68
N GLN A 611 -28.04 -17.80 -12.22
CA GLN A 611 -27.07 -18.32 -13.20
C GLN A 611 -25.84 -18.98 -12.57
N ALA A 612 -25.48 -18.63 -11.32
CA ALA A 612 -24.29 -19.15 -10.64
C ALA A 612 -24.61 -20.38 -9.78
N SER A 613 -23.79 -21.44 -9.87
CA SER A 613 -23.97 -22.68 -9.09
C SER A 613 -23.23 -22.67 -7.74
N ASP A 614 -23.15 -21.51 -7.09
CA ASP A 614 -22.19 -21.26 -5.98
C ASP A 614 -22.86 -21.23 -4.60
N GLY A 615 -23.99 -21.93 -4.43
CA GLY A 615 -24.68 -22.04 -3.14
C GLY A 615 -25.25 -20.72 -2.59
N GLY A 616 -25.55 -19.76 -3.47
CA GLY A 616 -26.13 -18.45 -3.11
C GLY A 616 -25.12 -17.42 -2.55
N THR A 617 -23.82 -17.69 -2.62
CA THR A 617 -22.77 -16.73 -2.20
C THR A 617 -22.81 -15.47 -3.05
N THR A 618 -22.88 -15.63 -4.38
CA THR A 618 -22.96 -14.54 -5.36
C THR A 618 -24.20 -13.68 -5.15
N ASP A 619 -25.35 -14.29 -4.84
CA ASP A 619 -26.59 -13.56 -4.55
C ASP A 619 -26.48 -12.68 -3.29
N ARG A 620 -25.73 -13.12 -2.26
CA ARG A 620 -25.47 -12.30 -1.05
C ARG A 620 -24.56 -11.12 -1.37
N VAL A 621 -23.55 -11.31 -2.21
CA VAL A 621 -22.66 -10.23 -2.67
C VAL A 621 -23.45 -9.19 -3.47
N VAL A 622 -24.31 -9.62 -4.38
CA VAL A 622 -25.23 -8.74 -5.11
C VAL A 622 -26.13 -7.99 -4.15
N ALA A 623 -26.74 -8.66 -3.16
CA ALA A 623 -27.58 -8.01 -2.18
C ALA A 623 -26.83 -6.95 -1.36
N ALA A 624 -25.58 -7.22 -0.96
CA ALA A 624 -24.74 -6.25 -0.26
C ALA A 624 -24.39 -5.06 -1.16
N LEU A 625 -24.01 -5.29 -2.41
CA LEU A 625 -23.74 -4.22 -3.37
C LEU A 625 -24.97 -3.31 -3.57
N LEU A 626 -26.16 -3.89 -3.74
CA LEU A 626 -27.40 -3.13 -3.84
C LEU A 626 -27.67 -2.32 -2.56
N THR A 627 -27.40 -2.89 -1.39
CA THR A 627 -27.58 -2.21 -0.10
C THR A 627 -26.63 -1.03 0.05
N GLU A 628 -25.37 -1.17 -0.37
CA GLU A 628 -24.39 -0.07 -0.32
C GLU A 628 -24.71 1.03 -1.34
N LEU A 629 -25.25 0.69 -2.51
CA LEU A 629 -25.70 1.66 -3.51
C LEU A 629 -26.98 2.41 -3.07
N ASP A 630 -27.91 1.72 -2.39
CA ASP A 630 -29.16 2.29 -1.87
C ASP A 630 -28.98 3.04 -0.53
N GLY A 631 -27.79 2.93 0.09
CA GLY A 631 -27.51 3.33 1.47
C GLY A 631 -27.99 4.74 1.86
N VAL A 632 -28.62 4.83 3.03
CA VAL A 632 -29.30 6.03 3.58
C VAL A 632 -28.32 7.15 3.95
N GLU A 633 -27.07 6.83 4.29
CA GLU A 633 -25.97 7.80 4.31
C GLU A 633 -25.58 8.08 2.87
N SER A 634 -26.28 9.02 2.22
CA SER A 634 -26.02 9.45 0.85
C SER A 634 -24.51 9.51 0.62
N LEU A 635 -24.01 8.81 -0.40
CA LEU A 635 -22.65 8.87 -0.93
C LEU A 635 -22.29 10.33 -1.30
N ARG A 636 -22.08 11.19 -0.31
CA ARG A 636 -21.75 12.60 -0.52
C ARG A 636 -20.33 12.62 -1.03
N ASN A 637 -20.18 13.11 -2.25
CA ASN A 637 -18.90 13.17 -2.95
C ASN A 637 -18.29 11.77 -3.18
N VAL A 638 -19.13 10.72 -3.29
CA VAL A 638 -18.68 9.40 -3.76
C VAL A 638 -19.50 9.02 -4.98
N VAL A 639 -18.81 8.70 -6.07
CA VAL A 639 -19.43 8.29 -7.34
C VAL A 639 -18.98 6.87 -7.67
N VAL A 640 -19.90 6.02 -8.10
CA VAL A 640 -19.62 4.63 -8.49
C VAL A 640 -19.61 4.51 -10.01
N VAL A 641 -18.54 3.94 -10.56
CA VAL A 641 -18.44 3.62 -11.99
C VAL A 641 -18.22 2.12 -12.14
N GLY A 642 -19.15 1.43 -12.78
CA GLY A 642 -19.00 0.05 -13.21
C GLY A 642 -18.49 -0.05 -14.64
N ALA A 643 -17.74 -1.09 -14.97
CA ALA A 643 -17.41 -1.45 -16.35
C ALA A 643 -17.73 -2.92 -16.65
N THR A 644 -18.27 -3.19 -17.84
CA THR A 644 -18.50 -4.55 -18.34
C THR A 644 -18.34 -4.65 -19.85
N ASN A 645 -18.01 -5.86 -20.33
CA ASN A 645 -18.07 -6.19 -21.76
C ASN A 645 -19.42 -6.84 -22.14
N ARG A 646 -20.22 -7.26 -21.15
CA ARG A 646 -21.45 -8.06 -21.32
C ARG A 646 -22.59 -7.47 -20.49
N PRO A 647 -23.19 -6.36 -20.94
CA PRO A 647 -24.25 -5.68 -20.19
C PRO A 647 -25.53 -6.53 -20.02
N ASP A 648 -25.72 -7.56 -20.84
CA ASP A 648 -26.80 -8.55 -20.74
C ASP A 648 -26.70 -9.48 -19.53
N LEU A 649 -25.49 -9.68 -19.00
CA LEU A 649 -25.25 -10.57 -17.87
C LEU A 649 -25.32 -9.87 -16.51
N VAL A 650 -25.42 -8.55 -16.47
CA VAL A 650 -25.51 -7.77 -15.23
C VAL A 650 -26.93 -7.85 -14.66
N ASP A 651 -27.06 -8.03 -13.33
CA ASP A 651 -28.37 -8.03 -12.66
C ASP A 651 -29.13 -6.71 -12.98
N PRO A 652 -30.33 -6.78 -13.61
CA PRO A 652 -31.14 -5.60 -13.92
C PRO A 652 -31.49 -4.74 -12.71
N ALA A 653 -31.42 -5.28 -11.49
CA ALA A 653 -31.57 -4.51 -10.26
C ALA A 653 -30.50 -3.41 -10.14
N LEU A 654 -29.27 -3.63 -10.61
CA LEU A 654 -28.21 -2.61 -10.55
C LEU A 654 -28.48 -1.43 -11.49
N LEU A 655 -29.24 -1.64 -12.55
CA LEU A 655 -29.51 -0.64 -13.60
C LEU A 655 -30.73 0.24 -13.30
N ARG A 656 -31.28 0.15 -12.07
CA ARG A 656 -32.45 0.94 -11.66
C ARG A 656 -32.03 2.36 -11.24
N PRO A 657 -32.95 3.35 -11.35
CA PRO A 657 -32.71 4.71 -10.86
C PRO A 657 -32.21 4.71 -9.40
N GLY A 658 -31.23 5.56 -9.10
CA GLY A 658 -30.55 5.63 -7.80
C GLY A 658 -29.35 4.69 -7.62
N ARG A 659 -29.04 3.83 -8.61
CA ARG A 659 -27.89 2.89 -8.60
C ARG A 659 -26.94 3.17 -9.77
N LEU A 660 -26.68 2.21 -10.66
CA LEU A 660 -25.97 2.42 -11.92
C LEU A 660 -26.94 2.89 -13.00
N GLU A 661 -27.51 4.08 -12.78
CA GLU A 661 -28.63 4.59 -13.57
C GLU A 661 -28.20 5.18 -14.92
N ARG A 662 -26.97 5.68 -15.02
CA ARG A 662 -26.44 6.20 -16.28
C ARG A 662 -25.65 5.12 -16.99
N LEU A 663 -26.08 4.71 -18.18
CA LEU A 663 -25.35 3.76 -19.02
C LEU A 663 -24.64 4.52 -20.13
N VAL A 664 -23.34 4.28 -20.31
CA VAL A 664 -22.52 4.94 -21.33
C VAL A 664 -21.88 3.87 -22.21
N TYR A 665 -22.20 3.91 -23.51
CA TYR A 665 -21.62 3.03 -24.50
C TYR A 665 -20.25 3.55 -24.95
N VAL A 666 -19.23 2.68 -24.91
CA VAL A 666 -17.90 2.96 -25.44
C VAL A 666 -17.77 2.26 -26.79
N PRO A 667 -17.83 3.01 -27.91
CA PRO A 667 -17.71 2.44 -29.24
C PRO A 667 -16.28 1.95 -29.52
N PRO A 668 -16.10 1.04 -30.50
CA PRO A 668 -14.78 0.73 -31.01
C PRO A 668 -14.16 1.96 -31.70
N PRO A 669 -12.82 2.12 -31.68
CA PRO A 669 -12.16 3.28 -32.26
C PRO A 669 -12.22 3.26 -33.79
N ASP A 670 -12.54 4.40 -34.39
CA ASP A 670 -12.47 4.61 -35.84
C ASP A 670 -11.02 4.85 -36.33
N GLY A 671 -10.84 5.17 -37.61
CA GLY A 671 -9.49 5.36 -38.19
C GLY A 671 -8.70 6.50 -37.54
N ASP A 672 -9.35 7.62 -37.26
CA ASP A 672 -8.75 8.80 -36.67
C ASP A 672 -8.47 8.56 -35.17
N ALA A 673 -9.42 7.93 -34.46
CA ALA A 673 -9.23 7.46 -33.09
C ALA A 673 -8.04 6.52 -32.95
N ARG A 674 -7.89 5.55 -33.87
CA ARG A 674 -6.74 4.63 -33.87
C ARG A 674 -5.44 5.37 -34.10
N ALA A 675 -5.40 6.39 -34.95
CA ALA A 675 -4.21 7.22 -35.13
C ALA A 675 -3.81 7.93 -33.82
N GLU A 676 -4.76 8.50 -33.09
CA GLU A 676 -4.48 9.12 -31.78
C GLU A 676 -4.02 8.11 -30.73
N ILE A 677 -4.66 6.94 -30.67
CA ILE A 677 -4.26 5.85 -29.77
C ILE A 677 -2.83 5.38 -30.10
N LEU A 678 -2.49 5.25 -31.38
CA LEU A 678 -1.14 4.91 -31.81
C LEU A 678 -0.13 5.98 -31.38
N ARG A 679 -0.43 7.28 -31.56
CA ARG A 679 0.44 8.37 -31.08
C ARG A 679 0.63 8.35 -29.57
N ALA A 680 -0.45 8.14 -28.81
CA ALA A 680 -0.38 8.04 -27.37
C ALA A 680 0.47 6.85 -26.91
N ALA A 681 0.27 5.67 -27.52
CA ALA A 681 1.06 4.48 -27.24
C ALA A 681 2.53 4.60 -27.70
N ALA A 682 2.77 5.40 -28.75
CA ALA A 682 4.08 5.70 -29.31
C ALA A 682 4.84 6.81 -28.58
N ARG A 683 4.28 7.47 -27.56
CA ARG A 683 4.88 8.65 -26.91
C ARG A 683 6.33 8.45 -26.46
N HIS A 684 6.70 7.23 -26.08
CA HIS A 684 8.04 6.84 -25.62
C HIS A 684 8.76 5.90 -26.58
N VAL A 685 8.26 5.74 -27.81
CA VAL A 685 8.85 4.90 -28.84
C VAL A 685 9.25 5.80 -30.02
N PRO A 686 10.54 5.93 -30.31
CA PRO A 686 11.00 6.73 -31.44
C PRO A 686 10.65 6.01 -32.75
N PHE A 687 9.81 6.62 -33.56
CA PHE A 687 9.50 6.14 -34.91
C PHE A 687 10.36 6.89 -35.94
N ALA A 688 10.76 6.19 -37.00
CA ALA A 688 11.44 6.81 -38.13
C ALA A 688 10.43 7.57 -39.02
N ASP A 689 10.94 8.51 -39.83
CA ASP A 689 10.11 9.38 -40.69
C ASP A 689 9.29 8.61 -41.75
N ASP A 690 9.63 7.34 -41.99
CA ASP A 690 8.92 6.44 -42.90
C ASP A 690 7.65 5.82 -42.28
N VAL A 691 7.38 6.06 -41.00
CA VAL A 691 6.19 5.58 -40.30
C VAL A 691 5.18 6.70 -40.10
N ASP A 692 4.15 6.71 -40.94
CA ASP A 692 3.00 7.57 -40.78
C ASP A 692 1.92 6.91 -39.90
N LEU A 693 1.83 7.33 -38.64
CA LEU A 693 0.83 6.84 -37.68
C LEU A 693 -0.61 7.19 -38.07
N ALA A 694 -0.82 8.28 -38.83
CA ALA A 694 -2.16 8.66 -39.31
C ALA A 694 -2.63 7.69 -40.39
N ALA A 695 -1.78 7.44 -41.41
CA ALA A 695 -2.06 6.45 -42.44
C ALA A 695 -2.21 5.02 -41.86
N LEU A 696 -1.39 4.68 -40.85
CA LEU A 696 -1.47 3.40 -40.17
C LEU A 696 -2.83 3.23 -39.46
N GLY A 697 -3.31 4.25 -38.73
CA GLY A 697 -4.60 4.21 -38.05
C GLY A 697 -5.78 3.90 -39.00
N GLY A 698 -5.77 4.53 -40.19
CA GLY A 698 -6.75 4.27 -41.23
C GLY A 698 -6.74 2.82 -41.77
N GLY A 699 -5.59 2.15 -41.75
CA GLY A 699 -5.43 0.77 -42.23
C GLY A 699 -5.67 -0.34 -41.19
N LEU A 700 -6.06 0.00 -39.95
CA LEU A 700 -6.21 -0.95 -38.84
C LEU A 700 -7.68 -1.24 -38.49
N ASP A 701 -8.51 -1.50 -39.49
CA ASP A 701 -9.91 -1.85 -39.25
C ASP A 701 -10.05 -3.11 -38.38
N GLY A 702 -10.95 -3.03 -37.39
CA GLY A 702 -11.18 -4.09 -36.41
C GLY A 702 -10.15 -4.17 -35.28
N PHE A 703 -9.16 -3.27 -35.23
CA PHE A 703 -8.25 -3.19 -34.08
C PHE A 703 -8.90 -2.41 -32.93
N SER A 704 -8.84 -2.98 -31.74
CA SER A 704 -9.17 -2.28 -30.50
C SER A 704 -8.02 -1.35 -30.07
N ALA A 705 -8.26 -0.51 -29.06
CA ALA A 705 -7.20 0.31 -28.47
C ALA A 705 -6.06 -0.54 -27.90
N ALA A 706 -6.40 -1.69 -27.29
CA ALA A 706 -5.43 -2.66 -26.79
C ALA A 706 -4.59 -3.29 -27.92
N ASP A 707 -5.19 -3.55 -29.09
CA ASP A 707 -4.48 -4.09 -30.26
C ASP A 707 -3.53 -3.06 -30.86
N CYS A 708 -3.94 -1.79 -30.93
CA CYS A 708 -3.07 -0.70 -31.39
C CYS A 708 -1.84 -0.56 -30.48
N ALA A 709 -2.04 -0.61 -29.16
CA ALA A 709 -0.93 -0.61 -28.21
C ALA A 709 -0.05 -1.87 -28.35
N ALA A 710 -0.64 -3.04 -28.63
CA ALA A 710 0.11 -4.27 -28.89
C ALA A 710 0.95 -4.18 -30.18
N LEU A 711 0.43 -3.53 -31.20
CA LEU A 711 1.13 -3.32 -32.47
C LEU A 711 2.40 -2.47 -32.28
N VAL A 712 2.30 -1.35 -31.55
CA VAL A 712 3.46 -0.51 -31.22
C VAL A 712 4.52 -1.29 -30.44
N ARG A 713 4.10 -2.09 -29.45
CA ARG A 713 5.02 -2.95 -28.67
C ARG A 713 5.74 -3.97 -29.54
N GLU A 714 5.01 -4.67 -30.41
CA GLU A 714 5.62 -5.69 -31.28
C GLU A 714 6.53 -5.06 -32.34
N ALA A 715 6.21 -3.84 -32.81
CA ALA A 715 7.08 -3.09 -33.72
C ALA A 715 8.40 -2.68 -33.05
N ALA A 716 8.36 -2.20 -31.81
CA ALA A 716 9.57 -1.92 -31.02
C ALA A 716 10.40 -3.21 -30.81
N LEU A 717 9.75 -4.32 -30.46
CA LEU A 717 10.42 -5.61 -30.34
C LEU A 717 11.05 -6.09 -31.65
N ALA A 718 10.40 -5.86 -32.79
CA ALA A 718 10.96 -6.18 -34.10
C ALA A 718 12.23 -5.37 -34.37
N ALA A 719 12.22 -4.06 -34.05
CA ALA A 719 13.40 -3.21 -34.17
C ALA A 719 14.57 -3.69 -33.30
N MET A 720 14.29 -4.02 -32.03
CA MET A 720 15.32 -4.50 -31.11
C MET A 720 15.89 -5.87 -31.48
N ARG A 721 15.06 -6.76 -32.05
CA ARG A 721 15.52 -8.07 -32.54
C ARG A 721 16.41 -7.94 -33.77
N GLU A 722 16.22 -6.90 -34.59
CA GLU A 722 17.11 -6.59 -35.71
C GLU A 722 18.43 -5.97 -35.21
N SER A 723 18.34 -4.97 -34.33
CA SER A 723 19.52 -4.34 -33.72
C SER A 723 19.20 -3.76 -32.34
N LEU A 724 19.99 -4.16 -31.34
CA LEU A 724 19.91 -3.64 -29.97
C LEU A 724 20.36 -2.18 -29.83
N THR A 725 20.95 -1.62 -30.89
CA THR A 725 21.34 -0.20 -30.99
C THR A 725 20.37 0.60 -31.86
N ALA A 726 19.29 -0.04 -32.34
CA ALA A 726 18.24 0.66 -33.07
C ALA A 726 17.71 1.80 -32.21
N SER A 727 17.77 3.00 -32.78
CA SER A 727 17.29 4.23 -32.16
C SER A 727 15.90 4.62 -32.63
N THR A 728 15.36 3.92 -33.63
CA THR A 728 14.05 4.20 -34.24
C THR A 728 13.37 2.93 -34.76
N VAL A 729 12.05 2.90 -34.70
CA VAL A 729 11.17 1.88 -35.31
C VAL A 729 10.81 2.30 -36.74
N THR A 730 11.09 1.42 -37.71
CA THR A 730 10.88 1.66 -39.15
C THR A 730 9.57 1.05 -39.64
N ALA A 731 9.16 1.40 -40.87
CA ALA A 731 7.95 0.82 -41.49
C ALA A 731 8.05 -0.71 -41.64
N GLY A 732 9.25 -1.25 -41.89
CA GLY A 732 9.48 -2.70 -41.96
C GLY A 732 9.23 -3.42 -40.63
N HIS A 733 9.54 -2.77 -39.50
CA HIS A 733 9.24 -3.29 -38.16
C HIS A 733 7.74 -3.30 -37.88
N VAL A 734 7.03 -2.25 -38.28
CA VAL A 734 5.57 -2.17 -38.16
C VAL A 734 4.89 -3.26 -38.99
N GLU A 735 5.34 -3.50 -40.23
CA GLU A 735 4.76 -4.56 -41.06
C GLU A 735 4.99 -5.95 -40.46
N THR A 736 6.19 -6.19 -39.92
CA THR A 736 6.49 -7.43 -39.17
C THR A 736 5.56 -7.59 -37.96
N ALA A 737 5.24 -6.50 -37.27
CA ALA A 737 4.32 -6.50 -36.14
C ALA A 737 2.87 -6.81 -36.56
N ARG A 738 2.40 -6.28 -37.69
CA ARG A 738 1.04 -6.53 -38.23
C ARG A 738 0.80 -7.99 -38.60
N GLN A 739 1.85 -8.74 -38.92
CA GLN A 739 1.73 -10.18 -39.17
C GLN A 739 1.44 -10.99 -37.90
N ARG A 740 1.85 -10.47 -36.73
CA ARG A 740 1.73 -11.12 -35.43
C ARG A 740 0.53 -10.64 -34.62
N VAL A 741 0.22 -9.35 -34.69
CA VAL A 741 -0.93 -8.75 -34.01
C VAL A 741 -2.13 -8.75 -34.97
N ARG A 742 -3.17 -9.51 -34.62
CA ARG A 742 -4.41 -9.62 -35.41
C ARG A 742 -5.53 -8.80 -34.76
N PRO A 743 -6.51 -8.30 -35.54
CA PRO A 743 -7.66 -7.58 -35.00
C PRO A 743 -8.45 -8.50 -34.05
N SER A 744 -8.81 -7.99 -32.87
CA SER A 744 -9.53 -8.76 -31.85
C SER A 744 -11.05 -8.49 -31.81
N LEU A 745 -11.53 -7.43 -32.46
CA LEU A 745 -12.94 -7.06 -32.42
C LEU A 745 -13.77 -7.97 -33.33
N ASP A 746 -14.80 -8.61 -32.76
CA ASP A 746 -15.81 -9.36 -33.50
C ASP A 746 -16.91 -8.41 -34.03
N PRO A 747 -17.10 -8.28 -35.37
CA PRO A 747 -18.13 -7.44 -35.96
C PRO A 747 -19.55 -7.77 -35.47
N ALA A 748 -19.86 -9.05 -35.22
CA ALA A 748 -21.17 -9.46 -34.76
C ALA A 748 -21.44 -8.96 -33.33
N GLN A 749 -20.45 -9.07 -32.44
CA GLN A 749 -20.53 -8.56 -31.07
C GLN A 749 -20.65 -7.03 -31.04
N VAL A 750 -19.86 -6.33 -31.87
CA VAL A 750 -19.91 -4.87 -31.98
C VAL A 750 -21.30 -4.40 -32.43
N ALA A 751 -21.86 -5.03 -33.47
CA ALA A 751 -23.19 -4.71 -33.97
C ALA A 751 -24.27 -4.95 -32.91
N TRP A 752 -24.16 -6.04 -32.15
CA TRP A 752 -25.09 -6.33 -31.05
C TRP A 752 -25.03 -5.28 -29.94
N LEU A 753 -23.82 -4.85 -29.54
CA LEU A 753 -23.64 -3.81 -28.53
C LEU A 753 -24.19 -2.44 -28.98
N ALA A 754 -24.00 -2.09 -30.25
CA ALA A 754 -24.55 -0.87 -30.83
C ALA A 754 -26.09 -0.91 -30.88
N ALA A 755 -26.67 -2.05 -31.26
CA ALA A 755 -28.12 -2.25 -31.23
C ALA A 755 -28.68 -2.21 -29.80
N TYR A 756 -27.94 -2.77 -28.82
CA TYR A 756 -28.29 -2.68 -27.41
C TYR A 756 -28.35 -1.23 -26.92
N ALA A 757 -27.38 -0.39 -27.31
CA ALA A 757 -27.37 1.03 -26.99
C ALA A 757 -28.59 1.77 -27.58
N GLN A 758 -28.84 1.61 -28.88
CA GLN A 758 -29.96 2.24 -29.57
C GLN A 758 -31.33 1.84 -28.99
N ALA A 759 -31.52 0.56 -28.65
CA ALA A 759 -32.76 0.07 -28.06
C ALA A 759 -33.03 0.66 -26.67
N ARG A 760 -32.00 1.15 -25.97
CA ARG A 760 -32.12 1.79 -24.67
C ARG A 760 -32.31 3.29 -24.77
N ASP A 761 -31.65 3.98 -25.70
CA ASP A 761 -31.87 5.41 -25.93
C ASP A 761 -33.30 5.70 -26.43
N ALA A 762 -33.93 4.71 -27.06
CA ALA A 762 -35.33 4.78 -27.50
C ALA A 762 -36.37 4.51 -26.39
N ARG A 763 -35.96 4.13 -25.17
CA ARG A 763 -36.83 3.87 -24.01
C ARG A 763 -36.69 4.96 -22.97
#